data_AF-A0A417UD08-F1
#
_entry.id   AF-A0A417UD08-F1
#
_cell.length_a   1.000
_cell.length_b   1.000
_cell.length_c   1.000
_cell.angle_alpha   90.00
_cell.angle_beta   90.00
_cell.angle_gamma   90.00
#
_symmetry.space_group_name_H-M   'P 1'
#
loop_
_entity.id
_entity.type
_entity.pdbx_description
1 polymer ?
#
loop_
_entity_poly.entity_id
_entity_poly.type
_entity_poly.pdbx_seq_one_letter_code
_entity_poly.pdbx_strand_id
1 'polypeptide(L)'
;MAEEIITSTNADTATDHEYNASEIQVLKGLEAVRKRPGMYIGSTGERGLHHLVYEIVDNAIDEALAGYCNHIEVKILKDNIIQVTDNGRGIPVDIQADTGLPAVTVVYTILHAGGKFGGENSGYKVAGGLHGVGASVVNACSEWLTVNVRRDGKEYEQTFRRGDPDGALKCIGTVAEGVTGTRVTFKPDPEMFKDTTVYDFDTLEKRLREESFLNAGVKITLTDERQLYTPVLEDGQEGEPCYRSEVMCYEGGIKSFVTYLGEKRKLEVLHPNVIYLKGQTDRGVAEIALQYNSSYNELLLSFANNVNTPDGGTHEEGFKASLTRVFNDYGRSHGLLKDKDENLSGADVREGLICVISVKLQEAEFEGQTKAKLGNTEIRTLVSNMVYSKLMEFFEENPGVAKAIFEKATQAARARAAAKKARELVRRKSALETSRMPGKLADCREKDPSRTEIFIVEGDSAGGSAKMGRDSAIQAILPLWGKMLNVEKARADKIYGNDKLMPVVLALGCGIGDEFDISKLRYDKVFIMADADVDGSHICTLMLTFFFRYMRPLIEQGHVYVAQPPLFKVQKGNTIKYAYNDAEMAILSQEMPGAKVNRYKGLGEMNPEQLWETTMNPDNRVIVQITIEDAEKADEAFTILMGDQVEPRRRFIETNAQYAKLDV
;
A
#
# COMPACT_ATOMS: atom_id res chain seq x y z
N MET A 1 -3.25 -16.21 -40.99
CA MET A 1 -3.39 -15.10 -40.01
C MET A 1 -2.54 -15.29 -38.76
N ALA A 2 -2.68 -16.33 -37.93
CA ALA A 2 -1.79 -16.51 -36.77
C ALA A 2 -0.33 -16.84 -37.17
N GLU A 3 -0.12 -17.70 -38.17
CA GLU A 3 1.23 -18.03 -38.67
C GLU A 3 1.91 -16.85 -39.40
N GLU A 4 1.15 -16.02 -40.13
CA GLU A 4 1.66 -14.82 -40.81
C GLU A 4 2.08 -13.73 -39.83
N ILE A 5 1.38 -13.58 -38.70
CA ILE A 5 1.75 -12.61 -37.66
C ILE A 5 3.04 -13.05 -36.96
N ILE A 6 3.18 -14.36 -36.66
CA ILE A 6 4.39 -14.91 -36.04
C ILE A 6 5.61 -14.79 -36.98
N THR A 7 5.43 -14.99 -38.28
CA THR A 7 6.54 -14.90 -39.26
C THR A 7 6.94 -13.46 -39.58
N SER A 8 6.01 -12.50 -39.59
CA SER A 8 6.36 -11.09 -39.84
C SER A 8 6.99 -10.40 -38.62
N THR A 9 6.50 -10.65 -37.40
CA THR A 9 7.09 -10.04 -36.19
C THR A 9 8.45 -10.62 -35.81
N ASN A 10 8.70 -11.90 -36.07
CA ASN A 10 10.00 -12.52 -35.77
C ASN A 10 11.10 -12.13 -36.79
N ALA A 11 10.74 -11.84 -38.04
CA ALA A 11 11.70 -11.48 -39.09
C ALA A 11 12.41 -10.14 -38.81
N ASP A 12 11.69 -9.16 -38.25
CA ASP A 12 12.26 -7.84 -37.92
C ASP A 12 13.20 -7.86 -36.69
N THR A 13 13.19 -8.96 -35.91
CA THR A 13 14.04 -9.15 -34.72
C THR A 13 15.17 -10.15 -34.92
N ALA A 14 15.28 -10.76 -36.11
CA ALA A 14 16.33 -11.72 -36.42
C ALA A 14 17.68 -10.99 -36.55
N THR A 15 18.63 -11.35 -35.69
CA THR A 15 20.00 -10.79 -35.72
C THR A 15 20.90 -11.63 -36.62
N ASP A 16 21.62 -10.99 -37.55
CA ASP A 16 22.65 -11.62 -38.41
C ASP A 16 23.91 -12.10 -37.65
N HIS A 17 23.89 -12.08 -36.31
CA HIS A 17 25.03 -12.42 -35.47
C HIS A 17 25.05 -13.92 -35.13
N GLU A 18 26.20 -14.57 -35.28
CA GLU A 18 26.37 -16.00 -35.07
C GLU A 18 26.43 -16.35 -33.57
N TYR A 19 25.28 -16.72 -32.99
CA TYR A 19 25.16 -17.08 -31.56
C TYR A 19 25.99 -18.31 -31.20
N ASN A 20 27.15 -18.07 -30.60
CA ASN A 20 28.09 -19.11 -30.19
C ASN A 20 28.45 -18.99 -28.69
N ALA A 21 29.21 -19.95 -28.16
CA ALA A 21 29.51 -20.03 -26.73
C ALA A 21 30.20 -18.76 -26.16
N SER A 22 30.90 -17.97 -26.97
CA SER A 22 31.56 -16.73 -26.52
C SER A 22 30.58 -15.59 -26.22
N GLU A 23 29.34 -15.68 -26.69
CA GLU A 23 28.28 -14.70 -26.39
C GLU A 23 27.60 -14.98 -25.02
N ILE A 24 27.88 -16.13 -24.40
CA ILE A 24 27.42 -16.45 -23.05
C ILE A 24 28.28 -15.72 -22.02
N GLN A 25 27.75 -14.62 -21.50
CA GLN A 25 28.38 -13.86 -20.41
C GLN A 25 28.05 -14.45 -19.04
N VAL A 26 29.06 -14.91 -18.32
CA VAL A 26 28.95 -15.31 -16.90
C VAL A 26 29.33 -14.11 -16.02
N LEU A 27 28.35 -13.57 -15.31
CA LEU A 27 28.57 -12.47 -14.35
C LEU A 27 29.07 -13.07 -13.03
N LYS A 28 30.19 -12.57 -12.51
CA LYS A 28 30.80 -13.09 -11.27
C LYS A 28 30.53 -12.14 -10.10
N GLY A 29 30.36 -12.71 -8.90
CA GLY A 29 30.18 -11.94 -7.67
C GLY A 29 28.99 -10.96 -7.77
N LEU A 30 29.24 -9.69 -7.44
CA LEU A 30 28.22 -8.65 -7.40
C LEU A 30 27.93 -7.98 -8.75
N GLU A 31 28.64 -8.33 -9.82
CA GLU A 31 28.35 -7.83 -11.18
C GLU A 31 26.92 -8.16 -11.62
N ALA A 32 26.42 -9.34 -11.23
CA ALA A 32 25.05 -9.77 -11.51
C ALA A 32 24.01 -8.84 -10.89
N VAL A 33 24.26 -8.39 -9.65
CA VAL A 33 23.39 -7.45 -8.93
C VAL A 33 23.42 -6.10 -9.61
N ARG A 34 24.60 -5.56 -9.91
CA ARG A 34 24.74 -4.24 -10.55
C ARG A 34 24.12 -4.19 -11.95
N LYS A 35 24.19 -5.28 -12.71
CA LYS A 35 23.60 -5.35 -14.06
C LYS A 35 22.08 -5.52 -14.05
N ARG A 36 21.51 -6.14 -13.01
CA ARG A 36 20.06 -6.39 -12.87
C ARG A 36 19.55 -6.13 -11.44
N PRO A 37 19.64 -4.89 -10.93
CA PRO A 37 19.31 -4.58 -9.53
C PRO A 37 17.85 -4.85 -9.17
N GLY A 38 16.92 -4.59 -10.09
CA GLY A 38 15.48 -4.81 -9.86
C GLY A 38 15.13 -6.26 -9.46
N MET A 39 15.92 -7.26 -9.84
CA MET A 39 15.70 -8.64 -9.40
C MET A 39 15.98 -8.86 -7.91
N TYR A 40 16.82 -8.02 -7.30
CA TYR A 40 17.26 -8.14 -5.91
C TYR A 40 16.55 -7.15 -4.99
N ILE A 41 16.35 -5.91 -5.45
CA ILE A 41 15.75 -4.82 -4.65
C ILE A 41 14.37 -4.38 -5.15
N GLY A 42 13.78 -5.12 -6.09
CA GLY A 42 12.45 -4.88 -6.66
C GLY A 42 12.41 -3.78 -7.73
N SER A 43 13.00 -2.61 -7.48
CA SER A 43 13.08 -1.51 -8.46
C SER A 43 14.35 -0.67 -8.27
N THR A 44 14.63 0.23 -9.21
CA THR A 44 15.70 1.24 -9.11
C THR A 44 15.19 2.64 -8.78
N GLY A 45 13.91 2.73 -8.41
CA GLY A 45 13.27 3.97 -7.96
C GLY A 45 13.22 4.06 -6.43
N GLU A 46 12.33 4.90 -5.93
CA GLU A 46 12.18 5.18 -4.50
C GLU A 46 11.99 3.91 -3.64
N ARG A 47 11.18 2.95 -4.10
CA ARG A 47 10.94 1.69 -3.37
C ARG A 47 12.23 0.88 -3.18
N GLY A 48 13.02 0.71 -4.23
CA GLY A 48 14.28 -0.03 -4.15
C GLY A 48 15.35 0.70 -3.34
N LEU A 49 15.34 2.04 -3.39
CA LEU A 49 16.25 2.87 -2.59
C LEU A 49 16.02 2.64 -1.09
N HIS A 50 14.77 2.74 -0.63
CA HIS A 50 14.42 2.48 0.77
C HIS A 50 14.67 1.03 1.18
N HIS A 51 14.51 0.09 0.25
CA HIS A 51 14.79 -1.32 0.49
C HIS A 51 16.25 -1.59 0.90
N LEU A 52 17.21 -0.76 0.45
CA LEU A 52 18.59 -0.86 0.91
C LEU A 52 18.71 -0.66 2.42
N VAL A 53 17.95 0.30 2.97
CA VAL A 53 17.93 0.58 4.41
C VAL A 53 17.31 -0.60 5.15
N TYR A 54 16.19 -1.13 4.63
CA TYR A 54 15.47 -2.25 5.23
C TYR A 54 16.37 -3.47 5.37
N GLU A 55 17.15 -3.83 4.35
CA GLU A 55 18.05 -4.99 4.42
C GLU A 55 19.11 -4.89 5.53
N ILE A 56 19.62 -3.68 5.82
CA ILE A 56 20.58 -3.48 6.92
C ILE A 56 19.86 -3.49 8.27
N VAL A 57 18.70 -2.86 8.37
CA VAL A 57 17.90 -2.85 9.60
C VAL A 57 17.41 -4.25 9.96
N ASP A 58 16.96 -5.03 8.98
CA ASP A 58 16.48 -6.41 9.19
C ASP A 58 17.60 -7.30 9.76
N ASN A 59 18.86 -7.09 9.36
CA ASN A 59 20.00 -7.78 9.97
C ASN A 59 20.19 -7.40 11.45
N ALA A 60 20.00 -6.12 11.80
CA ALA A 60 20.05 -5.66 13.18
C ALA A 60 18.86 -6.17 14.02
N ILE A 61 17.67 -6.29 13.41
CA ILE A 61 16.49 -6.90 14.02
C ILE A 61 16.71 -8.40 14.26
N ASP A 62 17.38 -9.12 13.36
CA ASP A 62 17.72 -10.52 13.58
C ASP A 62 18.65 -10.71 14.80
N GLU A 63 19.56 -9.78 15.07
CA GLU A 63 20.34 -9.75 16.33
C GLU A 63 19.45 -9.51 17.56
N ALA A 64 18.39 -8.72 17.41
CA ALA A 64 17.44 -8.45 18.48
C ALA A 64 16.54 -9.68 18.76
N LEU A 65 16.08 -10.36 17.71
CA LEU A 65 15.36 -11.63 17.80
C LEU A 65 16.20 -12.73 18.44
N ALA A 66 17.52 -12.71 18.23
CA ALA A 66 18.47 -13.59 18.92
C ALA A 66 18.74 -13.19 20.39
N GLY A 67 18.21 -12.05 20.84
CA GLY A 67 18.31 -11.58 22.23
C GLY A 67 19.58 -10.79 22.56
N TYR A 68 20.33 -10.33 21.56
CA TYR A 68 21.60 -9.62 21.75
C TYR A 68 21.53 -8.13 21.48
N CYS A 69 20.59 -7.68 20.66
CA CYS A 69 20.38 -6.27 20.34
C CYS A 69 19.11 -5.75 21.03
N ASN A 70 19.17 -4.53 21.57
CA ASN A 70 18.01 -3.83 22.13
C ASN A 70 17.88 -2.37 21.65
N HIS A 71 18.88 -1.85 20.92
CA HIS A 71 18.84 -0.51 20.35
C HIS A 71 19.40 -0.51 18.93
N ILE A 72 18.60 -0.01 18.00
CA ILE A 72 18.97 0.26 16.61
C ILE A 72 18.83 1.77 16.37
N GLU A 73 19.84 2.39 15.79
CA GLU A 73 19.83 3.80 15.39
C GLU A 73 20.01 3.90 13.88
N VAL A 74 19.05 4.55 13.21
CA VAL A 74 19.07 4.87 11.79
C VAL A 74 19.19 6.38 11.63
N LYS A 75 20.16 6.83 10.87
CA LYS A 75 20.37 8.24 10.55
C LYS A 75 20.35 8.47 9.05
N ILE A 76 19.62 9.49 8.62
CA ILE A 76 19.75 10.09 7.30
C ILE A 76 20.69 11.28 7.47
N LEU A 77 21.95 11.09 7.10
CA LEU A 77 22.95 12.14 7.16
C LEU A 77 22.80 13.10 5.96
N LYS A 78 23.56 14.19 5.98
CA LYS A 78 23.69 15.10 4.82
C LYS A 78 24.08 14.30 3.57
N ASP A 79 23.69 14.82 2.41
CA ASP A 79 23.90 14.20 1.10
C ASP A 79 23.23 12.82 0.91
N ASN A 80 22.15 12.54 1.67
CA ASN A 80 21.39 11.29 1.61
C ASN A 80 22.27 10.04 1.87
N ILE A 81 23.17 10.16 2.84
CA ILE A 81 23.97 9.03 3.34
C ILE A 81 23.17 8.37 4.47
N ILE A 82 23.08 7.05 4.45
CA ILE A 82 22.41 6.30 5.52
C ILE A 82 23.46 5.72 6.46
N GLN A 83 23.19 5.82 7.76
CA GLN A 83 23.94 5.13 8.79
C GLN A 83 22.98 4.30 9.65
N VAL A 84 23.24 3.00 9.76
CA VAL A 84 22.51 2.10 10.66
C VAL A 84 23.50 1.57 11.70
N THR A 85 23.16 1.69 12.98
CA THR A 85 23.98 1.22 14.10
C THR A 85 23.13 0.31 14.99
N ASP A 86 23.65 -0.86 15.33
CA ASP A 86 23.07 -1.77 16.31
C ASP A 86 24.04 -2.00 17.49
N ASN A 87 23.50 -2.47 18.61
CA ASN A 87 24.28 -2.91 19.76
C ASN A 87 24.25 -4.44 19.97
N GLY A 88 24.10 -5.20 18.89
CA GLY A 88 24.16 -6.66 18.90
C GLY A 88 25.57 -7.20 19.09
N ARG A 89 25.82 -8.44 18.64
CA ARG A 89 27.12 -9.11 18.84
C ARG A 89 28.25 -8.55 17.94
N GLY A 90 27.90 -7.84 16.88
CA GLY A 90 28.82 -7.47 15.81
C GLY A 90 29.08 -8.62 14.83
N ILE A 91 29.15 -8.32 13.53
CA ILE A 91 29.47 -9.30 12.47
C ILE A 91 30.83 -9.98 12.77
N PRO A 92 30.97 -11.30 12.55
CA PRO A 92 32.26 -11.98 12.77
C PRO A 92 33.40 -11.34 11.95
N VAL A 93 34.56 -11.16 12.58
CA VAL A 93 35.76 -10.51 12.00
C VAL A 93 36.90 -11.50 11.75
N ASP A 94 36.77 -12.72 12.26
CA ASP A 94 37.68 -13.83 12.04
C ASP A 94 37.62 -14.32 10.59
N ILE A 95 38.66 -15.08 10.20
CA ILE A 95 38.80 -15.61 8.85
C ILE A 95 37.84 -16.78 8.66
N GLN A 96 36.98 -16.69 7.64
CA GLN A 96 36.10 -17.78 7.24
C GLN A 96 36.92 -18.84 6.48
N ALA A 97 36.83 -20.09 6.93
CA ALA A 97 37.77 -21.15 6.52
C ALA A 97 37.76 -21.48 5.02
N ASP A 98 36.60 -21.44 4.36
CA ASP A 98 36.46 -21.86 2.96
C ASP A 98 36.93 -20.79 1.96
N THR A 99 36.75 -19.52 2.32
CA THR A 99 37.08 -18.36 1.47
C THR A 99 38.46 -17.78 1.77
N GLY A 100 38.99 -18.01 2.97
CA GLY A 100 40.24 -17.40 3.45
C GLY A 100 40.15 -15.89 3.67
N LEU A 101 38.95 -15.32 3.63
CA LEU A 101 38.70 -13.90 3.84
C LEU A 101 38.07 -13.65 5.22
N PRO A 102 38.22 -12.44 5.80
CA PRO A 102 37.44 -12.06 6.99
C PRO A 102 35.94 -12.23 6.73
N ALA A 103 35.21 -12.79 7.69
CA ALA A 103 33.79 -13.09 7.52
C ALA A 103 32.96 -11.85 7.18
N VAL A 104 33.29 -10.67 7.74
CA VAL A 104 32.70 -9.39 7.32
C VAL A 104 32.91 -9.07 5.84
N THR A 105 34.09 -9.37 5.27
CA THR A 105 34.32 -9.21 3.83
C THR A 105 33.43 -10.15 3.04
N VAL A 106 33.30 -11.40 3.48
CA VAL A 106 32.47 -12.43 2.83
C VAL A 106 31.01 -12.00 2.78
N VAL A 107 30.44 -11.56 3.90
CA VAL A 107 29.03 -11.12 4.01
C VAL A 107 28.69 -9.96 3.05
N TYR A 108 29.66 -9.10 2.75
CA TYR A 108 29.45 -7.93 1.89
C TYR A 108 29.86 -8.13 0.42
N THR A 109 30.53 -9.22 0.06
CA THR A 109 31.04 -9.44 -1.31
C THR A 109 30.56 -10.73 -1.97
N ILE A 110 30.07 -11.70 -1.20
CA ILE A 110 29.64 -13.00 -1.70
C ILE A 110 28.14 -13.16 -1.48
N LEU A 111 27.40 -13.36 -2.57
CA LEU A 111 25.97 -13.68 -2.52
C LEU A 111 25.75 -15.03 -1.83
N HIS A 112 24.66 -15.15 -1.07
CA HIS A 112 24.29 -16.35 -0.33
C HIS A 112 25.31 -16.77 0.73
N ALA A 113 26.04 -15.80 1.30
CA ALA A 113 26.96 -16.04 2.40
C ALA A 113 26.46 -15.37 3.68
N GLY A 114 26.26 -16.15 4.73
CA GLY A 114 25.80 -15.64 6.02
C GLY A 114 25.58 -16.73 7.06
N GLY A 115 25.56 -16.35 8.34
CA GLY A 115 25.37 -17.28 9.46
C GLY A 115 23.93 -17.79 9.64
N LYS A 116 23.04 -17.50 8.69
CA LYS A 116 21.59 -17.75 8.77
C LYS A 116 21.15 -19.08 8.15
N PHE A 117 22.04 -19.78 7.44
CA PHE A 117 21.73 -21.03 6.71
C PHE A 117 21.98 -22.32 7.51
N GLY A 118 22.38 -22.22 8.78
CA GLY A 118 22.83 -23.37 9.57
C GLY A 118 21.73 -24.26 10.16
N GLY A 119 20.45 -23.98 9.91
CA GLY A 119 19.33 -24.68 10.56
C GLY A 119 19.47 -24.63 12.10
N GLU A 120 19.45 -25.79 12.76
CA GLU A 120 19.67 -25.90 14.22
C GLU A 120 21.07 -25.43 14.68
N ASN A 121 22.07 -25.45 13.80
CA ASN A 121 23.44 -24.99 14.07
C ASN A 121 23.67 -23.53 13.66
N SER A 122 22.63 -22.82 13.24
CA SER A 122 22.66 -21.40 12.88
C SER A 122 22.96 -20.51 14.09
N GLY A 123 23.63 -19.38 13.86
CA GLY A 123 23.77 -18.33 14.88
C GLY A 123 22.46 -17.62 15.24
N TYR A 124 21.37 -17.95 14.53
CA TYR A 124 20.01 -17.42 14.67
C TYR A 124 18.98 -18.56 14.64
N LYS A 125 18.14 -18.64 15.68
CA LYS A 125 17.03 -19.61 15.73
C LYS A 125 15.84 -19.21 14.86
N VAL A 126 15.61 -17.91 14.69
CA VAL A 126 14.57 -17.31 13.84
C VAL A 126 15.19 -16.06 13.21
N ALA A 127 14.97 -15.87 11.90
CA ALA A 127 15.44 -14.70 11.17
C ALA A 127 14.48 -14.36 10.01
N GLY A 128 14.35 -13.06 9.70
CA GLY A 128 13.61 -12.58 8.51
C GLY A 128 14.44 -12.68 7.22
N GLY A 129 15.76 -12.55 7.34
CA GLY A 129 16.70 -12.65 6.23
C GLY A 129 17.10 -14.10 5.92
N LEU A 130 16.43 -14.75 4.96
CA LEU A 130 16.67 -16.17 4.66
C LEU A 130 17.63 -16.44 3.49
N HIS A 131 17.96 -15.42 2.70
CA HIS A 131 18.68 -15.61 1.42
C HIS A 131 20.17 -15.29 1.46
N GLY A 132 20.65 -14.63 2.53
CA GLY A 132 22.07 -14.23 2.68
C GLY A 132 22.62 -13.35 1.56
N VAL A 133 21.78 -12.51 0.95
CA VAL A 133 22.18 -11.58 -0.14
C VAL A 133 22.07 -10.11 0.26
N GLY A 134 21.24 -9.75 1.24
CA GLY A 134 20.88 -8.36 1.58
C GLY A 134 22.06 -7.40 1.69
N ALA A 135 22.95 -7.62 2.66
CA ALA A 135 24.11 -6.75 2.90
C ALA A 135 25.03 -6.59 1.67
N SER A 136 25.27 -7.69 0.95
CA SER A 136 26.08 -7.68 -0.27
C SER A 136 25.40 -6.92 -1.44
N VAL A 137 24.07 -6.98 -1.54
CA VAL A 137 23.29 -6.20 -2.50
C VAL A 137 23.35 -4.72 -2.15
N VAL A 138 23.26 -4.35 -0.87
CA VAL A 138 23.42 -2.96 -0.43
C VAL A 138 24.81 -2.42 -0.81
N ASN A 139 25.86 -3.21 -0.61
CA ASN A 139 27.21 -2.84 -1.03
C ASN A 139 27.33 -2.69 -2.56
N ALA A 140 26.78 -3.64 -3.32
CA ALA A 140 26.73 -3.57 -4.78
C ALA A 140 26.01 -2.31 -5.29
N CYS A 141 24.93 -1.91 -4.62
CA CYS A 141 24.08 -0.77 -4.95
C CYS A 141 24.56 0.57 -4.38
N SER A 142 25.71 0.61 -3.71
CA SER A 142 26.27 1.81 -3.09
C SER A 142 27.47 2.36 -3.88
N GLU A 143 27.58 3.69 -3.98
CA GLU A 143 28.79 4.34 -4.48
C GLU A 143 29.98 3.96 -3.60
N TRP A 144 29.77 4.03 -2.29
CA TRP A 144 30.68 3.55 -1.26
C TRP A 144 29.90 3.05 -0.04
N LEU A 145 30.50 2.13 0.70
CA LEU A 145 29.97 1.58 1.95
C LEU A 145 31.11 1.40 2.96
N THR A 146 30.86 1.70 4.22
CA THR A 146 31.78 1.50 5.34
C THR A 146 31.10 0.65 6.41
N VAL A 147 31.79 -0.37 6.89
CA VAL A 147 31.35 -1.19 8.02
C VAL A 147 32.33 -1.01 9.16
N ASN A 148 31.82 -0.61 10.32
CA ASN A 148 32.54 -0.66 11.58
C ASN A 148 31.97 -1.75 12.48
N VAL A 149 32.82 -2.65 12.97
CA VAL A 149 32.40 -3.74 13.86
C VAL A 149 33.08 -3.57 15.21
N ARG A 150 32.29 -3.53 16.27
CA ARG A 150 32.78 -3.55 17.66
C ARG A 150 32.58 -4.95 18.22
N ARG A 151 33.68 -5.65 18.45
CA ARG A 151 33.70 -7.05 18.91
C ARG A 151 35.02 -7.36 19.58
N ASP A 152 35.00 -8.23 20.60
CA ASP A 152 36.20 -8.70 21.31
C ASP A 152 37.10 -7.56 21.84
N GLY A 153 36.47 -6.48 22.33
CA GLY A 153 37.16 -5.31 22.90
C GLY A 153 37.86 -4.40 21.87
N LYS A 154 37.61 -4.60 20.56
CA LYS A 154 38.22 -3.83 19.47
C LYS A 154 37.15 -3.28 18.51
N GLU A 155 37.51 -2.21 17.82
CA GLU A 155 36.75 -1.70 16.68
C GLU A 155 37.52 -1.97 15.39
N TYR A 156 36.83 -2.58 14.43
CA TYR A 156 37.33 -2.90 13.12
C TYR A 156 36.62 -2.05 12.07
N GLU A 157 37.30 -1.71 10.99
CA GLU A 157 36.75 -0.97 9.86
C GLU A 157 37.12 -1.62 8.53
N GLN A 158 36.14 -1.68 7.63
CA GLN A 158 36.36 -1.99 6.22
C GLN A 158 35.51 -1.08 5.34
N THR A 159 36.11 -0.62 4.24
CA THR A 159 35.49 0.23 3.23
C THR A 159 35.32 -0.53 1.93
N PHE A 160 34.29 -0.18 1.17
CA PHE A 160 33.94 -0.78 -0.11
C PHE A 160 33.55 0.32 -1.10
N ARG A 161 33.77 0.07 -2.39
CA ARG A 161 33.30 0.91 -3.50
C ARG A 161 32.59 0.04 -4.52
N ARG A 162 31.31 0.32 -4.77
CA ARG A 162 30.50 -0.37 -5.78
C ARG A 162 30.54 -1.90 -5.69
N GLY A 163 30.54 -2.44 -4.47
CA GLY A 163 30.60 -3.87 -4.20
C GLY A 163 32.00 -4.39 -3.87
N ASP A 164 33.06 -3.74 -4.33
CA ASP A 164 34.44 -4.24 -4.15
C ASP A 164 35.09 -3.70 -2.87
N PRO A 165 35.89 -4.51 -2.14
CA PRO A 165 36.67 -4.02 -1.00
C PRO A 165 37.65 -2.92 -1.39
N ASP A 166 37.55 -1.76 -0.76
CA ASP A 166 38.48 -0.62 -0.88
C ASP A 166 39.56 -0.68 0.22
N GLY A 167 40.16 -1.86 0.37
CA GLY A 167 41.15 -2.17 1.39
C GLY A 167 40.80 -3.39 2.26
N ALA A 168 41.80 -3.86 3.01
CA ALA A 168 41.62 -4.93 3.99
C ALA A 168 40.90 -4.43 5.25
N LEU A 169 40.29 -5.36 5.99
CA LEU A 169 39.75 -5.11 7.34
C LEU A 169 40.87 -4.64 8.28
N LYS A 170 40.70 -3.49 8.92
CA LYS A 170 41.68 -2.90 9.85
C LYS A 170 41.12 -2.84 11.25
N CYS A 171 41.94 -3.15 12.25
CA CYS A 171 41.64 -2.81 13.64
C CYS A 171 41.99 -1.34 13.87
N ILE A 172 40.98 -0.49 14.11
CA ILE A 172 41.15 0.97 14.23
C ILE A 172 41.30 1.44 15.68
N GLY A 173 41.01 0.59 16.67
CA GLY A 173 41.22 0.90 18.08
C GLY A 173 40.65 -0.13 19.03
N THR A 174 40.77 0.15 20.33
CA THR A 174 40.11 -0.59 21.41
C THR A 174 38.81 0.10 21.81
N VAL A 175 37.80 -0.67 22.19
CA VAL A 175 36.53 -0.15 22.74
C VAL A 175 36.42 -0.48 24.22
N ALA A 176 35.55 0.24 24.93
CA ALA A 176 35.27 -0.04 26.33
C ALA A 176 34.68 -1.45 26.51
N GLU A 177 34.89 -2.03 27.68
CA GLU A 177 34.37 -3.36 28.02
C GLU A 177 32.84 -3.40 27.89
N GLY A 178 32.32 -4.46 27.27
CA GLY A 178 30.88 -4.63 27.02
C GLY A 178 30.33 -3.87 25.80
N VAL A 179 31.13 -3.04 25.12
CA VAL A 179 30.70 -2.37 23.88
C VAL A 179 30.83 -3.32 22.70
N THR A 180 29.68 -3.69 22.12
CA THR A 180 29.60 -4.51 20.91
C THR A 180 28.61 -3.91 19.91
N GLY A 181 28.62 -4.40 18.67
CA GLY A 181 27.64 -4.06 17.66
C GLY A 181 28.25 -3.75 16.30
N THR A 182 27.39 -3.44 15.34
CA THR A 182 27.81 -3.06 13.98
C THR A 182 27.29 -1.67 13.63
N ARG A 183 28.11 -0.88 12.93
CA ARG A 183 27.69 0.34 12.25
C ARG A 183 27.95 0.17 10.75
N VAL A 184 26.93 0.40 9.95
CA VAL A 184 27.00 0.38 8.49
C VAL A 184 26.64 1.77 7.98
N THR A 185 27.53 2.39 7.23
CA THR A 185 27.30 3.68 6.61
C THR A 185 27.44 3.54 5.11
N PHE A 186 26.46 3.97 4.33
CA PHE A 186 26.50 3.81 2.87
C PHE A 186 25.85 4.99 2.14
N LYS A 187 26.34 5.22 0.92
CA LYS A 187 25.78 6.20 -0.01
C LYS A 187 25.26 5.48 -1.26
N PRO A 188 23.99 5.65 -1.65
CA PRO A 188 23.43 4.96 -2.82
C PRO A 188 24.16 5.38 -4.10
N ASP A 189 24.35 4.46 -5.05
CA ASP A 189 25.04 4.73 -6.31
C ASP A 189 24.12 5.48 -7.29
N PRO A 190 24.43 6.74 -7.67
CA PRO A 190 23.62 7.49 -8.63
C PRO A 190 23.64 6.89 -10.05
N GLU A 191 24.57 5.98 -10.37
CA GLU A 191 24.51 5.24 -11.64
C GLU A 191 23.38 4.20 -11.67
N MET A 192 22.99 3.70 -10.49
CA MET A 192 21.95 2.67 -10.35
C MET A 192 20.58 3.28 -10.05
N PHE A 193 20.53 4.30 -9.18
CA PHE A 193 19.31 4.99 -8.81
C PHE A 193 19.16 6.29 -9.59
N LYS A 194 18.64 6.19 -10.80
CA LYS A 194 18.48 7.34 -11.70
C LYS A 194 17.26 8.20 -11.39
N ASP A 195 16.22 7.59 -10.80
CA ASP A 195 14.97 8.30 -10.52
C ASP A 195 15.10 9.20 -9.29
N THR A 196 15.73 8.69 -8.22
CA THR A 196 16.00 9.44 -7.00
C THR A 196 17.10 8.78 -6.16
N THR A 197 17.91 9.60 -5.51
CA THR A 197 18.83 9.19 -4.42
C THR A 197 18.43 9.83 -3.09
N VAL A 198 17.25 10.44 -3.04
CA VAL A 198 16.72 11.14 -1.87
C VAL A 198 15.82 10.19 -1.08
N TYR A 199 16.16 9.96 0.18
CA TYR A 199 15.34 9.15 1.09
C TYR A 199 14.18 9.97 1.65
N ASP A 200 13.02 9.34 1.75
CA ASP A 200 11.83 9.87 2.40
C ASP A 200 11.80 9.45 3.86
N PHE A 201 11.71 10.45 4.76
CA PHE A 201 11.72 10.20 6.20
C PHE A 201 10.48 9.43 6.65
N ASP A 202 9.30 9.82 6.14
CA ASP A 202 8.02 9.28 6.61
C ASP A 202 7.87 7.80 6.20
N THR A 203 8.40 7.43 5.04
CA THR A 203 8.45 6.04 4.56
C THR A 203 9.38 5.17 5.41
N LEU A 204 10.56 5.67 5.81
CA LEU A 204 11.43 4.98 6.76
C LEU A 204 10.78 4.89 8.14
N GLU A 205 10.22 5.99 8.65
CA GLU A 205 9.57 6.07 9.95
C GLU A 205 8.45 5.03 10.06
N LYS A 206 7.56 4.96 9.07
CA LYS A 206 6.46 3.99 9.03
C LYS A 206 6.98 2.57 9.19
N ARG A 207 7.95 2.17 8.37
CA ARG A 207 8.50 0.81 8.38
C ARG A 207 9.24 0.50 9.69
N LEU A 208 10.04 1.42 10.21
CA LEU A 208 10.76 1.24 11.46
C LEU A 208 9.83 1.17 12.67
N ARG A 209 8.70 1.89 12.63
CA ARG A 209 7.67 1.84 13.67
C ARG A 209 7.00 0.47 13.71
N GLU A 210 6.69 -0.11 12.55
CA GLU A 210 6.19 -1.49 12.43
C GLU A 210 7.18 -2.49 13.05
N GLU A 211 8.47 -2.40 12.72
CA GLU A 211 9.49 -3.27 13.28
C GLU A 211 9.58 -3.15 14.81
N SER A 212 9.47 -1.94 15.37
CA SER A 212 9.46 -1.75 16.83
C SER A 212 8.23 -2.38 17.50
N PHE A 213 7.07 -2.41 16.83
CA PHE A 213 5.89 -3.13 17.32
C PHE A 213 6.05 -4.66 17.26
N LEU A 214 6.64 -5.19 16.19
CA LEU A 214 6.83 -6.63 15.98
C LEU A 214 7.91 -7.22 16.92
N ASN A 215 8.82 -6.36 17.38
CA ASN A 215 9.93 -6.71 18.26
C ASN A 215 9.80 -5.96 19.59
N ALA A 216 8.87 -6.43 20.43
CA ALA A 216 8.55 -5.81 21.71
C ALA A 216 9.80 -5.51 22.55
N GLY A 217 9.94 -4.25 22.96
CA GLY A 217 11.07 -3.77 23.77
C GLY A 217 12.34 -3.40 22.99
N VAL A 218 12.38 -3.61 21.67
CA VAL A 218 13.49 -3.11 20.83
C VAL A 218 13.28 -1.62 20.55
N LYS A 219 14.25 -0.81 20.97
CA LYS A 219 14.27 0.62 20.71
C LYS A 219 14.83 0.87 19.32
N ILE A 220 14.08 1.57 18.48
CA ILE A 220 14.53 2.04 17.17
C ILE A 220 14.47 3.55 17.14
N THR A 221 15.58 4.20 16.80
CA THR A 221 15.67 5.66 16.64
C THR A 221 15.89 5.99 15.18
N LEU A 222 15.07 6.85 14.60
CA LEU A 222 15.27 7.42 13.27
C LEU A 222 15.56 8.92 13.40
N THR A 223 16.67 9.39 12.84
CA THR A 223 17.05 10.82 12.87
C THR A 223 17.39 11.32 11.47
N ASP A 224 16.82 12.46 11.08
CA ASP A 224 17.17 13.18 9.85
C ASP A 224 18.11 14.34 10.15
N GLU A 225 19.39 14.18 9.80
CA GLU A 225 20.44 15.17 10.00
C GLU A 225 20.66 16.06 8.76
N ARG A 226 19.80 15.96 7.73
CA ARG A 226 19.91 16.78 6.51
C ARG A 226 19.63 18.25 6.76
N GLN A 227 18.64 18.55 7.61
CA GLN A 227 18.23 19.93 7.93
C GLN A 227 17.85 20.05 9.41
N LEU A 228 18.21 21.20 10.00
CA LEU A 228 17.68 21.60 11.30
C LEU A 228 16.31 22.24 11.11
N TYR A 229 15.40 22.00 12.05
CA TYR A 229 14.13 22.70 12.12
C TYR A 229 13.89 23.21 13.54
N THR A 230 13.11 24.26 13.64
CA THR A 230 12.70 24.86 14.92
C THR A 230 11.29 24.35 15.24
N PRO A 231 11.10 23.44 16.21
CA PRO A 231 9.78 22.94 16.55
C PRO A 231 8.95 24.04 17.22
N VAL A 232 7.64 24.03 16.98
CA VAL A 232 6.69 24.83 17.77
C VAL A 232 6.20 23.95 18.92
N LEU A 233 6.43 24.40 20.16
CA LEU A 233 6.04 23.70 21.38
C LEU A 233 4.52 23.82 21.63
N GLU A 234 3.97 23.01 22.55
CA GLU A 234 2.54 23.01 22.89
C GLU A 234 2.02 24.37 23.39
N ASP A 235 2.90 25.20 23.95
CA ASP A 235 2.60 26.56 24.41
C ASP A 235 2.69 27.62 23.29
N GLY A 236 2.96 27.19 22.05
CA GLY A 236 3.08 28.04 20.88
C GLY A 236 4.44 28.75 20.73
N GLN A 237 5.41 28.47 21.61
CA GLN A 237 6.77 29.03 21.49
C GLN A 237 7.65 28.22 20.56
N GLU A 238 8.63 28.88 19.95
CA GLU A 238 9.69 28.21 19.21
C GLU A 238 10.66 27.52 20.19
N GLY A 239 10.89 26.22 19.98
CA GLY A 239 11.92 25.46 20.68
C GLY A 239 13.32 25.72 20.10
N GLU A 240 14.32 25.04 20.65
CA GLU A 240 15.69 25.11 20.10
C GLU A 240 15.77 24.36 18.75
N PRO A 241 16.54 24.87 17.76
CA PRO A 241 16.77 24.17 16.50
C PRO A 241 17.31 22.76 16.74
N CYS A 242 16.60 21.76 16.22
CA CYS A 242 16.96 20.36 16.37
C CYS A 242 16.81 19.59 15.06
N TYR A 243 17.35 18.38 15.02
CA TYR A 243 17.10 17.44 13.93
C TYR A 243 15.76 16.75 14.14
N ARG A 244 15.08 16.40 13.03
CA ARG A 244 13.87 15.59 13.11
C ARG A 244 14.26 14.21 13.62
N SER A 245 13.69 13.79 14.74
CA SER A 245 14.02 12.51 15.36
C SER A 245 12.78 11.84 15.93
N GLU A 246 12.66 10.55 15.67
CA GLU A 246 11.58 9.69 16.16
C GLU A 246 12.19 8.54 16.96
N VAL A 247 11.68 8.34 18.18
CA VAL A 247 12.11 7.26 19.07
C VAL A 247 10.94 6.30 19.26
N MET A 248 11.13 5.07 18.81
CA MET A 248 10.10 4.03 18.79
C MET A 248 10.54 2.91 19.73
N CYS A 249 9.75 2.64 20.77
CA CYS A 249 9.97 1.51 21.68
C CYS A 249 8.62 1.08 22.26
N TYR A 250 8.13 -0.09 21.83
CA TYR A 250 6.80 -0.56 22.20
C TYR A 250 6.86 -1.89 22.94
N GLU A 251 6.87 -1.84 24.28
CA GLU A 251 6.90 -3.04 25.12
C GLU A 251 5.62 -3.89 25.00
N GLY A 252 4.48 -3.28 24.67
CA GLY A 252 3.23 -4.00 24.41
C GLY A 252 3.18 -4.75 23.07
N GLY A 253 4.22 -4.63 22.25
CA GLY A 253 4.36 -5.33 20.97
C GLY A 253 3.17 -5.11 20.03
N ILE A 254 2.70 -6.19 19.40
CA ILE A 254 1.57 -6.16 18.47
C ILE A 254 0.24 -5.69 19.11
N LYS A 255 0.10 -5.73 20.44
CA LYS A 255 -1.07 -5.12 21.10
C LYS A 255 -1.05 -3.60 20.95
N SER A 256 0.11 -2.99 21.20
CA SER A 256 0.32 -1.56 20.98
C SER A 256 0.17 -1.20 19.51
N PHE A 257 0.48 -2.12 18.60
CA PHE A 257 0.27 -1.90 17.17
C PHE A 257 -1.22 -1.77 16.82
N VAL A 258 -2.06 -2.69 17.30
CA VAL A 258 -3.52 -2.61 17.11
C VAL A 258 -4.08 -1.31 17.70
N THR A 259 -3.65 -0.95 18.92
CA THR A 259 -4.02 0.33 19.55
C THR A 259 -3.63 1.52 18.68
N TYR A 260 -2.37 1.57 18.21
CA TYR A 260 -1.87 2.63 17.34
C TYR A 260 -2.66 2.73 16.03
N LEU A 261 -2.98 1.60 15.38
CA LEU A 261 -3.77 1.59 14.15
C LEU A 261 -5.19 2.11 14.38
N GLY A 262 -5.80 1.76 15.53
CA GLY A 262 -7.10 2.26 15.97
C GLY A 262 -7.08 3.76 16.26
N GLU A 263 -6.10 4.25 17.01
CA GLU A 263 -5.94 5.66 17.38
C GLU A 263 -5.61 6.54 16.17
N LYS A 264 -4.68 6.11 15.32
CA LYS A 264 -4.29 6.82 14.09
C LYS A 264 -5.49 7.04 13.18
N ARG A 265 -6.35 6.03 13.03
CA ARG A 265 -7.60 6.10 12.25
C ARG A 265 -8.79 6.66 13.04
N LYS A 266 -8.59 7.00 14.33
CA LYS A 266 -9.61 7.47 15.28
C LYS A 266 -10.86 6.60 15.32
N LEU A 267 -10.66 5.29 15.35
CA LEU A 267 -11.74 4.32 15.36
C LEU A 267 -12.34 4.21 16.76
N GLU A 268 -13.67 4.18 16.84
CA GLU A 268 -14.39 3.96 18.10
C GLU A 268 -14.43 2.46 18.38
N VAL A 269 -13.69 2.03 19.41
CA VAL A 269 -13.57 0.63 19.81
C VAL A 269 -14.82 0.14 20.53
N LEU A 270 -15.22 -1.11 20.29
CA LEU A 270 -16.39 -1.71 20.96
C LEU A 270 -16.07 -2.18 22.38
N HIS A 271 -14.79 -2.42 22.67
CA HIS A 271 -14.30 -2.86 23.96
C HIS A 271 -12.89 -2.28 24.19
N PRO A 272 -12.52 -1.95 25.44
CA PRO A 272 -11.31 -1.18 25.74
C PRO A 272 -10.02 -2.00 25.55
N ASN A 273 -10.06 -3.30 25.84
CA ASN A 273 -8.86 -4.13 25.86
C ASN A 273 -8.64 -4.83 24.52
N VAL A 274 -7.43 -4.73 23.97
CA VAL A 274 -6.99 -5.54 22.81
C VAL A 274 -6.89 -7.00 23.23
N ILE A 275 -7.56 -7.87 22.47
CA ILE A 275 -7.51 -9.33 22.63
C ILE A 275 -6.16 -9.79 22.10
N TYR A 276 -5.42 -10.55 22.89
CA TYR A 276 -4.10 -11.04 22.53
C TYR A 276 -4.02 -12.55 22.73
N LEU A 277 -3.62 -13.24 21.66
CA LEU A 277 -3.51 -14.68 21.59
C LEU A 277 -2.06 -15.03 21.26
N LYS A 278 -1.48 -15.94 22.03
CA LYS A 278 -0.13 -16.45 21.81
C LYS A 278 -0.12 -17.96 21.86
N GLY A 279 0.63 -18.57 20.96
CA GLY A 279 0.77 -20.01 20.83
C GLY A 279 2.14 -20.34 20.27
N GLN A 280 2.67 -21.49 20.66
CA GLN A 280 3.97 -21.95 20.20
C GLN A 280 3.97 -23.46 20.00
N THR A 281 4.81 -23.89 19.09
CA THR A 281 5.22 -25.28 18.86
C THR A 281 6.74 -25.31 18.75
N ASP A 282 7.32 -26.50 18.63
CA ASP A 282 8.77 -26.62 18.42
C ASP A 282 9.24 -25.95 17.12
N ARG A 283 8.34 -25.80 16.14
CA ARG A 283 8.65 -25.25 14.80
C ARG A 283 8.41 -23.75 14.64
N GLY A 284 7.71 -23.12 15.60
CA GLY A 284 7.40 -21.70 15.49
C GLY A 284 6.43 -21.18 16.53
N VAL A 285 6.34 -19.85 16.58
CA VAL A 285 5.50 -19.06 17.49
C VAL A 285 4.50 -18.25 16.66
N ALA A 286 3.27 -18.12 17.14
CA ALA A 286 2.26 -17.24 16.59
C ALA A 286 1.76 -16.29 17.67
N GLU A 287 1.68 -15.01 17.34
CA GLU A 287 1.13 -13.93 18.15
C GLU A 287 0.06 -13.21 17.34
N ILE A 288 -1.13 -13.05 17.91
CA ILE A 288 -2.24 -12.36 17.26
C ILE A 288 -2.83 -11.35 18.23
N ALA A 289 -2.92 -10.11 17.79
CA ALA A 289 -3.63 -9.05 18.50
C ALA A 289 -4.82 -8.59 17.67
N LEU A 290 -6.00 -8.48 18.28
CA LEU A 290 -7.20 -8.06 17.59
C LEU A 290 -8.14 -7.23 18.46
N GLN A 291 -8.87 -6.31 17.83
CA GLN A 291 -9.85 -5.46 18.47
C GLN A 291 -10.96 -5.08 17.50
N TYR A 292 -12.21 -5.09 17.97
CA TYR A 292 -13.35 -4.68 17.17
C TYR A 292 -13.69 -3.20 17.38
N ASN A 293 -14.15 -2.56 16.31
CA ASN A 293 -14.57 -1.16 16.28
C ASN A 293 -15.95 -0.98 15.62
N SER A 294 -16.47 0.24 15.65
CA SER A 294 -17.81 0.56 15.13
C SER A 294 -17.88 0.67 13.59
N SER A 295 -16.75 0.79 12.88
CA SER A 295 -16.70 0.89 11.42
C SER A 295 -17.05 -0.41 10.70
N TYR A 296 -17.29 -0.34 9.39
CA TYR A 296 -17.63 -1.50 8.57
C TYR A 296 -16.40 -2.18 7.93
N ASN A 297 -15.23 -1.58 8.03
CA ASN A 297 -14.04 -2.05 7.31
C ASN A 297 -13.22 -3.04 8.16
N GLU A 298 -12.70 -4.07 7.50
CA GLU A 298 -11.66 -4.95 8.05
C GLU A 298 -10.29 -4.30 7.80
N LEU A 299 -9.44 -4.29 8.83
CA LEU A 299 -8.01 -3.98 8.71
C LEU A 299 -7.22 -5.16 9.29
N LEU A 300 -6.68 -5.99 8.40
CA LEU A 300 -5.91 -7.15 8.77
C LEU A 300 -4.49 -7.01 8.20
N LEU A 301 -3.49 -7.01 9.08
CA LEU A 301 -2.08 -7.03 8.72
C LEU A 301 -1.47 -8.35 9.16
N SER A 302 -0.70 -8.99 8.30
CA SER A 302 -0.07 -10.28 8.57
C SER A 302 1.42 -10.23 8.29
N PHE A 303 2.20 -10.88 9.16
CA PHE A 303 3.67 -10.85 9.14
C PHE A 303 4.23 -12.24 9.40
N ALA A 304 5.30 -12.59 8.68
CA ALA A 304 6.09 -13.79 8.91
C ALA A 304 7.56 -13.42 9.06
N ASN A 305 8.17 -13.75 10.20
CA ASN A 305 9.54 -13.34 10.56
C ASN A 305 9.79 -11.84 10.34
N ASN A 306 8.86 -11.01 10.81
CA ASN A 306 8.82 -9.54 10.65
C ASN A 306 8.65 -9.01 9.22
N VAL A 307 8.60 -9.89 8.23
CA VAL A 307 8.28 -9.53 6.84
C VAL A 307 6.77 -9.42 6.69
N ASN A 308 6.28 -8.30 6.16
CA ASN A 308 4.87 -8.11 5.83
C ASN A 308 4.45 -9.07 4.70
N THR A 309 3.33 -9.76 4.88
CA THR A 309 2.74 -10.66 3.88
C THR A 309 1.45 -10.04 3.30
N PRO A 310 1.53 -9.07 2.38
CA PRO A 310 0.37 -8.36 1.85
C PRO A 310 -0.61 -9.27 1.08
N ASP A 311 -0.12 -10.36 0.51
CA ASP A 311 -0.93 -11.36 -0.19
C ASP A 311 -1.44 -12.46 0.76
N GLY A 312 -1.20 -12.29 2.07
CA GLY A 312 -1.61 -13.19 3.14
C GLY A 312 -0.78 -14.48 3.18
N GLY A 313 -1.46 -15.62 3.31
CA GLY A 313 -0.81 -16.92 3.36
C GLY A 313 -1.46 -17.88 4.34
N THR A 314 -0.77 -18.99 4.59
CA THR A 314 -1.28 -20.11 5.40
C THR A 314 -1.63 -19.73 6.85
N HIS A 315 -0.87 -18.82 7.47
CA HIS A 315 -1.14 -18.25 8.80
C HIS A 315 -2.45 -17.46 8.82
N GLU A 316 -2.67 -16.62 7.82
CA GLU A 316 -3.87 -15.80 7.69
C GLU A 316 -5.12 -16.64 7.37
N GLU A 317 -5.00 -17.64 6.49
CA GLU A 317 -6.06 -18.62 6.23
C GLU A 317 -6.48 -19.35 7.50
N GLY A 318 -5.50 -19.79 8.30
CA GLY A 318 -5.75 -20.46 9.58
C GLY A 318 -6.51 -19.58 10.56
N PHE A 319 -6.15 -18.30 10.65
CA PHE A 319 -6.85 -17.32 11.47
C PHE A 319 -8.28 -17.11 10.98
N LYS A 320 -8.48 -16.80 9.69
CA LYS A 320 -9.80 -16.50 9.09
C LYS A 320 -10.78 -17.67 9.25
N ALA A 321 -10.31 -18.90 8.99
CA ALA A 321 -11.13 -20.09 9.13
C ALA A 321 -11.51 -20.36 10.59
N SER A 322 -10.54 -20.29 11.51
CA SER A 322 -10.78 -20.55 12.93
C SER A 322 -11.65 -19.48 13.58
N LEU A 323 -11.43 -18.20 13.27
CA LEU A 323 -12.24 -17.10 13.79
C LEU A 323 -13.73 -17.31 13.44
N THR A 324 -14.00 -17.65 12.17
CA THR A 324 -15.37 -17.94 11.71
C THR A 324 -15.98 -19.13 12.46
N ARG A 325 -15.19 -20.17 12.72
CA ARG A 325 -15.62 -21.36 13.45
C ARG A 325 -15.94 -21.04 14.91
N VAL A 326 -15.07 -20.31 15.62
CA VAL A 326 -15.29 -19.89 17.02
C VAL A 326 -16.60 -19.14 17.16
N PHE A 327 -16.87 -18.18 16.27
CA PHE A 327 -18.11 -17.41 16.31
C PHE A 327 -19.34 -18.29 16.15
N ASN A 328 -19.32 -19.23 15.21
CA ASN A 328 -20.47 -20.12 15.02
C ASN A 328 -20.64 -21.09 16.19
N ASP A 329 -19.56 -21.75 16.63
CA ASP A 329 -19.61 -22.73 17.73
C ASP A 329 -20.04 -22.08 19.05
N TYR A 330 -19.40 -20.97 19.46
CA TYR A 330 -19.73 -20.24 20.67
C TYR A 330 -21.13 -19.61 20.60
N GLY A 331 -21.49 -19.05 19.45
CA GLY A 331 -22.79 -18.42 19.25
C GLY A 331 -23.95 -19.39 19.39
N ARG A 332 -23.78 -20.64 18.93
CA ARG A 332 -24.78 -21.72 19.07
C ARG A 332 -24.87 -22.21 20.50
N SER A 333 -23.74 -22.49 21.16
CA SER A 333 -23.73 -23.04 22.52
C SER A 333 -24.31 -22.07 23.55
N HIS A 334 -24.19 -20.76 23.33
CA HIS A 334 -24.68 -19.70 24.24
C HIS A 334 -26.01 -19.07 23.79
N GLY A 335 -26.65 -19.60 22.75
CA GLY A 335 -27.94 -19.11 22.26
C GLY A 335 -27.92 -17.70 21.65
N LEU A 336 -26.73 -17.19 21.30
CA LEU A 336 -26.56 -15.93 20.56
C LEU A 336 -26.96 -16.09 19.07
N LEU A 337 -26.81 -17.30 18.53
CA LEU A 337 -27.31 -17.74 17.24
C LEU A 337 -28.36 -18.85 17.47
N LYS A 338 -29.60 -18.64 17.02
CA LYS A 338 -30.67 -19.64 17.18
C LYS A 338 -30.56 -20.71 16.10
N ASP A 339 -30.97 -21.95 16.36
CA ASP A 339 -30.90 -23.09 15.41
C ASP A 339 -31.39 -22.78 13.98
N LYS A 340 -32.41 -21.93 13.85
CA LYS A 340 -32.98 -21.49 12.56
C LYS A 340 -32.20 -20.40 11.84
N ASP A 341 -31.33 -19.67 12.55
CA ASP A 341 -30.53 -18.59 11.96
C ASP A 341 -29.42 -19.22 11.10
N GLU A 342 -29.10 -18.59 9.97
CA GLU A 342 -27.94 -19.00 9.16
C GLU A 342 -26.64 -18.80 9.94
N ASN A 343 -25.63 -19.63 9.64
CA ASN A 343 -24.29 -19.42 10.19
C ASN A 343 -23.73 -18.07 9.73
N LEU A 344 -22.95 -17.44 10.61
CA LEU A 344 -22.19 -16.24 10.27
C LEU A 344 -21.09 -16.62 9.28
N SER A 345 -20.99 -15.86 8.18
CA SER A 345 -19.91 -16.01 7.22
C SER A 345 -18.62 -15.35 7.74
N GLY A 346 -17.47 -15.68 7.15
CA GLY A 346 -16.21 -15.09 7.56
C GLY A 346 -16.16 -13.56 7.40
N ALA A 347 -16.83 -13.02 6.37
CA ALA A 347 -16.94 -11.57 6.20
C ALA A 347 -17.78 -10.92 7.31
N ASP A 348 -18.89 -11.56 7.72
CA ASP A 348 -19.75 -11.06 8.81
C ASP A 348 -18.96 -10.95 10.13
N VAL A 349 -18.09 -11.92 10.39
CA VAL A 349 -17.29 -12.00 11.62
C VAL A 349 -16.13 -11.02 11.62
N ARG A 350 -15.61 -10.62 10.46
CA ARG A 350 -14.46 -9.69 10.35
C ARG A 350 -14.86 -8.23 10.11
N GLU A 351 -16.15 -7.93 9.96
CA GLU A 351 -16.63 -6.55 9.82
C GLU A 351 -16.19 -5.70 11.04
N GLY A 352 -15.48 -4.60 10.79
CA GLY A 352 -14.95 -3.71 11.82
C GLY A 352 -13.88 -4.35 12.71
N LEU A 353 -13.15 -5.34 12.22
CA LEU A 353 -12.01 -5.95 12.89
C LEU A 353 -10.71 -5.22 12.55
N ILE A 354 -9.92 -4.86 13.55
CA ILE A 354 -8.48 -4.58 13.39
C ILE A 354 -7.72 -5.77 13.94
N CYS A 355 -6.82 -6.34 13.14
CA CYS A 355 -6.05 -7.51 13.52
C CYS A 355 -4.61 -7.41 13.00
N VAL A 356 -3.66 -7.75 13.87
CA VAL A 356 -2.25 -7.95 13.52
C VAL A 356 -1.89 -9.40 13.84
N ILE A 357 -1.44 -10.13 12.82
CA ILE A 357 -0.99 -11.52 12.92
C ILE A 357 0.51 -11.54 12.70
N SER A 358 1.29 -12.02 13.67
CA SER A 358 2.73 -12.19 13.55
C SER A 358 3.10 -13.64 13.82
N VAL A 359 3.77 -14.29 12.86
CA VAL A 359 4.32 -15.63 13.02
C VAL A 359 5.84 -15.61 12.90
N LYS A 360 6.49 -16.42 13.74
CA LYS A 360 7.94 -16.58 13.80
C LYS A 360 8.28 -18.05 13.59
N LEU A 361 8.96 -18.38 12.50
CA LEU A 361 9.28 -19.73 12.06
C LEU A 361 10.79 -19.88 11.83
N GLN A 362 11.30 -21.09 12.06
CA GLN A 362 12.71 -21.39 11.76
C GLN A 362 12.99 -21.39 10.26
N GLU A 363 12.11 -22.03 9.48
CA GLU A 363 12.22 -22.18 8.02
C GLU A 363 10.96 -21.62 7.36
N ALA A 364 10.95 -20.32 7.07
CA ALA A 364 9.82 -19.70 6.38
C ALA A 364 9.94 -19.91 4.86
N GLU A 365 8.88 -20.45 4.27
CA GLU A 365 8.73 -20.68 2.83
C GLU A 365 7.70 -19.71 2.27
N PHE A 366 8.13 -18.88 1.31
CA PHE A 366 7.26 -17.90 0.65
C PHE A 366 6.95 -18.32 -0.78
N GLU A 367 5.76 -17.99 -1.25
CA GLU A 367 5.41 -18.10 -2.67
C GLU A 367 6.12 -16.98 -3.44
N GLY A 368 7.25 -17.32 -4.07
CA GLY A 368 8.03 -16.39 -4.90
C GLY A 368 8.97 -15.46 -4.11
N GLN A 369 9.71 -14.65 -4.86
CA GLN A 369 10.83 -13.85 -4.32
C GLN A 369 10.40 -12.65 -3.47
N THR A 370 9.22 -12.07 -3.76
CA THR A 370 8.72 -10.86 -3.08
C THR A 370 8.35 -11.10 -1.62
N LYS A 371 8.42 -12.34 -1.13
CA LYS A 371 8.01 -12.77 0.22
C LYS A 371 6.59 -12.33 0.60
N ALA A 372 5.72 -12.16 -0.41
CA ALA A 372 4.42 -11.54 -0.21
C ALA A 372 3.38 -12.50 0.39
N LYS A 373 3.56 -13.82 0.22
CA LYS A 373 2.63 -14.84 0.69
C LYS A 373 3.34 -16.02 1.32
N LEU A 374 2.92 -16.42 2.53
CA LEU A 374 3.51 -17.54 3.27
C LEU A 374 2.90 -18.89 2.86
N GLY A 375 3.75 -19.91 2.63
CA GLY A 375 3.37 -21.24 2.13
C GLY A 375 3.42 -22.38 3.16
N ASN A 376 4.06 -22.20 4.33
CA ASN A 376 4.19 -23.25 5.35
C ASN A 376 2.83 -23.79 5.82
N THR A 377 2.49 -25.05 5.57
CA THR A 377 1.14 -25.56 5.91
C THR A 377 0.94 -25.85 7.41
N GLU A 378 2.02 -26.13 8.13
CA GLU A 378 2.03 -26.40 9.57
C GLU A 378 1.62 -25.16 10.38
N ILE A 379 1.98 -23.96 9.92
CA ILE A 379 1.63 -22.71 10.63
C ILE A 379 0.13 -22.45 10.61
N ARG A 380 -0.57 -22.87 9.55
CA ARG A 380 -2.04 -22.81 9.45
C ARG A 380 -2.68 -23.59 10.59
N THR A 381 -2.14 -24.77 10.88
CA THR A 381 -2.66 -25.64 11.95
C THR A 381 -2.38 -25.06 13.33
N LEU A 382 -1.17 -24.53 13.55
CA LEU A 382 -0.82 -23.83 14.80
C LEU A 382 -1.76 -22.65 15.05
N VAL A 383 -1.88 -21.75 14.08
CA VAL A 383 -2.72 -20.55 14.20
C VAL A 383 -4.18 -20.93 14.41
N SER A 384 -4.71 -21.87 13.62
CA SER A 384 -6.10 -22.31 13.74
C SER A 384 -6.41 -22.88 15.14
N ASN A 385 -5.59 -23.82 15.64
CA ASN A 385 -5.80 -24.44 16.95
C ASN A 385 -5.67 -23.43 18.10
N MET A 386 -4.69 -22.53 18.01
CA MET A 386 -4.46 -21.47 18.99
C MET A 386 -5.65 -20.52 19.04
N VAL A 387 -6.09 -20.00 17.88
CA VAL A 387 -7.23 -19.09 17.79
C VAL A 387 -8.48 -19.75 18.34
N TYR A 388 -8.76 -21.00 17.96
CA TYR A 388 -9.94 -21.71 18.46
C TYR A 388 -9.94 -21.81 19.99
N SER A 389 -8.88 -22.36 20.55
CA SER A 389 -8.81 -22.65 21.98
C SER A 389 -8.79 -21.38 22.83
N LYS A 390 -7.94 -20.41 22.46
CA LYS A 390 -7.72 -19.18 23.23
C LYS A 390 -8.84 -18.17 23.09
N LEU A 391 -9.47 -18.08 21.92
CA LEU A 391 -10.59 -17.15 21.74
C LEU A 391 -11.87 -17.68 22.40
N MET A 392 -12.10 -19.00 22.39
CA MET A 392 -13.18 -19.61 23.18
C MET A 392 -12.99 -19.33 24.67
N GLU A 393 -11.79 -19.59 25.22
CA GLU A 393 -11.42 -19.27 26.60
C GLU A 393 -11.67 -17.78 26.91
N PHE A 394 -11.23 -16.88 26.04
CA PHE A 394 -11.44 -15.44 26.21
C PHE A 394 -12.92 -15.04 26.23
N PHE A 395 -13.76 -15.62 25.37
CA PHE A 395 -15.20 -15.31 25.33
C PHE A 395 -15.94 -15.80 26.57
N GLU A 396 -15.58 -16.96 27.11
CA GLU A 396 -16.10 -17.47 28.38
C GLU A 396 -15.74 -16.55 29.56
N GLU A 397 -14.50 -16.07 29.60
CA GLU A 397 -14.03 -15.14 30.63
C GLU A 397 -14.62 -13.72 30.50
N ASN A 398 -14.96 -13.32 29.27
CA ASN A 398 -15.40 -11.96 28.93
C ASN A 398 -16.74 -11.94 28.19
N PRO A 399 -17.84 -12.42 28.80
CA PRO A 399 -19.13 -12.59 28.12
C PRO A 399 -19.74 -11.27 27.63
N GLY A 400 -19.47 -10.15 28.32
CA GLY A 400 -19.91 -8.82 27.90
C GLY A 400 -19.24 -8.35 26.60
N VAL A 401 -17.94 -8.61 26.47
CA VAL A 401 -17.17 -8.32 25.24
C VAL A 401 -17.63 -9.23 24.11
N ALA A 402 -17.76 -10.53 24.37
CA ALA A 402 -18.27 -11.50 23.41
C ALA A 402 -19.64 -11.03 22.87
N LYS A 403 -20.60 -10.70 23.74
CA LYS A 403 -21.93 -10.24 23.34
C LYS A 403 -21.88 -9.02 22.42
N ALA A 404 -21.09 -8.00 22.74
CA ALA A 404 -20.98 -6.79 21.93
C ALA A 404 -20.43 -7.09 20.52
N ILE A 405 -19.40 -7.93 20.43
CA ILE A 405 -18.80 -8.33 19.15
C ILE A 405 -19.79 -9.19 18.34
N PHE A 406 -20.51 -10.12 18.98
CA PHE A 406 -21.52 -10.94 18.34
C PHE A 406 -22.71 -10.14 17.81
N GLU A 407 -23.16 -9.12 18.55
CA GLU A 407 -24.21 -8.21 18.10
C GLU A 407 -23.81 -7.50 16.80
N LYS A 408 -22.55 -7.05 16.70
CA LYS A 408 -22.02 -6.48 15.47
C LYS A 408 -21.99 -7.48 14.32
N ALA A 409 -21.42 -8.67 14.51
CA ALA A 409 -21.37 -9.70 13.47
C ALA A 409 -22.77 -10.14 13.01
N THR A 410 -23.73 -10.20 13.93
CA THR A 410 -25.13 -10.52 13.60
C THR A 410 -25.80 -9.39 12.82
N GLN A 411 -25.49 -8.12 13.12
CA GLN A 411 -25.95 -6.98 12.32
C GLN A 411 -25.36 -7.01 10.91
N ALA A 412 -24.07 -7.32 10.77
CA ALA A 412 -23.39 -7.52 9.49
C ALA A 412 -24.08 -8.63 8.68
N ALA A 413 -24.34 -9.79 9.28
CA ALA A 413 -25.02 -10.90 8.62
C ALA A 413 -26.45 -10.54 8.16
N ARG A 414 -27.21 -9.79 8.98
CA ARG A 414 -28.54 -9.28 8.59
C ARG A 414 -28.45 -8.30 7.42
N ALA A 415 -27.46 -7.40 7.45
CA ALA A 415 -27.21 -6.46 6.36
C ALA A 415 -26.82 -7.22 5.08
N ARG A 416 -25.92 -8.21 5.15
CA ARG A 416 -25.57 -9.07 4.01
C ARG A 416 -26.78 -9.82 3.47
N ALA A 417 -27.62 -10.42 4.31
CA ALA A 417 -28.83 -11.11 3.87
C ALA A 417 -29.83 -10.14 3.20
N ALA A 418 -29.97 -8.92 3.73
CA ALA A 418 -30.78 -7.87 3.11
C ALA A 418 -30.18 -7.44 1.76
N ALA A 419 -28.86 -7.25 1.68
CA ALA A 419 -28.15 -6.95 0.45
C ALA A 419 -28.33 -8.06 -0.59
N LYS A 420 -28.19 -9.33 -0.21
CA LYS A 420 -28.42 -10.48 -1.09
C LYS A 420 -29.86 -10.51 -1.62
N LYS A 421 -30.86 -10.27 -0.77
CA LYS A 421 -32.26 -10.15 -1.20
C LYS A 421 -32.48 -8.97 -2.15
N ALA A 422 -31.88 -7.82 -1.88
CA ALA A 422 -31.92 -6.66 -2.76
C ALA A 422 -31.28 -6.97 -4.12
N ARG A 423 -30.09 -7.60 -4.13
CA ARG A 423 -29.42 -8.08 -5.34
C ARG A 423 -30.27 -9.07 -6.11
N GLU A 424 -30.86 -10.07 -5.44
CA GLU A 424 -31.74 -11.06 -6.08
C GLU A 424 -32.99 -10.42 -6.67
N LEU A 425 -33.58 -9.42 -6.00
CA LEU A 425 -34.68 -8.62 -6.53
C LEU A 425 -34.28 -7.84 -7.78
N VAL A 426 -33.10 -7.21 -7.79
CA VAL A 426 -32.55 -6.51 -8.96
C VAL A 426 -32.26 -7.50 -10.09
N ARG A 427 -31.63 -8.65 -9.79
CA ARG A 427 -31.31 -9.69 -10.77
C ARG A 427 -32.56 -10.34 -11.36
N ARG A 428 -33.60 -10.59 -10.56
CA ARG A 428 -34.90 -11.08 -11.04
C ARG A 428 -35.60 -10.06 -11.93
N LYS A 429 -35.57 -8.77 -11.57
CA LYS A 429 -36.03 -7.69 -12.45
C LYS A 429 -35.24 -7.67 -13.77
N SER A 430 -33.91 -7.78 -13.72
CA SER A 430 -33.03 -7.81 -14.89
C SER A 430 -33.15 -9.09 -15.75
N ALA A 431 -33.51 -10.23 -15.18
CA ALA A 431 -33.68 -11.49 -15.90
C ALA A 431 -35.06 -11.61 -16.59
N LEU A 432 -36.11 -11.02 -16.01
CA LEU A 432 -37.43 -10.87 -16.65
C LEU A 432 -37.43 -9.72 -17.67
N GLU A 433 -36.64 -8.67 -17.44
CA GLU A 433 -36.38 -7.58 -18.40
C GLU A 433 -35.08 -7.83 -19.17
N THR A 434 -35.10 -8.78 -20.10
CA THR A 434 -33.99 -9.05 -21.03
C THR A 434 -33.26 -7.75 -21.44
N SER A 435 -32.05 -7.54 -20.91
CA SER A 435 -31.10 -6.53 -21.38
C SER A 435 -31.54 -5.06 -21.35
N ARG A 436 -32.25 -4.57 -20.32
CA ARG A 436 -32.37 -3.12 -20.13
C ARG A 436 -31.16 -2.54 -19.40
N MET A 437 -30.26 -2.02 -20.23
CA MET A 437 -29.25 -1.03 -19.85
C MET A 437 -29.87 0.12 -19.05
N PRO A 438 -29.13 0.78 -18.14
CA PRO A 438 -29.67 1.90 -17.37
C PRO A 438 -30.39 2.89 -18.29
N GLY A 439 -31.63 3.28 -17.95
CA GLY A 439 -32.46 4.07 -18.87
C GLY A 439 -31.86 5.43 -19.28
N LYS A 440 -30.90 5.95 -18.50
CA LYS A 440 -30.14 7.17 -18.80
C LYS A 440 -28.84 6.95 -19.59
N LEU A 441 -28.38 5.70 -19.70
CA LEU A 441 -27.14 5.38 -20.42
C LEU A 441 -27.36 5.59 -21.93
N ALA A 442 -26.60 6.50 -22.51
CA ALA A 442 -26.42 6.55 -23.95
C ALA A 442 -25.21 5.69 -24.30
N ASP A 443 -25.43 4.49 -24.85
CA ASP A 443 -24.32 3.57 -25.15
C ASP A 443 -23.56 3.93 -26.44
N CYS A 444 -22.38 3.34 -26.64
CA CYS A 444 -21.60 3.39 -27.89
C CYS A 444 -21.96 2.22 -28.84
N ARG A 445 -21.51 2.29 -30.09
CA ARG A 445 -21.76 1.25 -31.12
C ARG A 445 -20.70 0.15 -31.12
N GLU A 446 -19.47 0.49 -30.80
CA GLU A 446 -18.37 -0.46 -30.65
C GLU A 446 -18.63 -1.37 -29.45
N LYS A 447 -18.26 -2.65 -29.61
CA LYS A 447 -18.46 -3.70 -28.60
C LYS A 447 -17.16 -4.23 -28.03
N ASP A 448 -16.04 -3.98 -28.69
CA ASP A 448 -14.72 -4.30 -28.17
C ASP A 448 -14.38 -3.38 -26.99
N PRO A 449 -14.29 -3.89 -25.74
CA PRO A 449 -14.04 -3.07 -24.57
C PRO A 449 -12.77 -2.22 -24.70
N SER A 450 -11.71 -2.77 -25.31
CA SER A 450 -10.40 -2.11 -25.47
C SER A 450 -10.43 -0.83 -26.30
N ARG A 451 -11.52 -0.61 -27.04
CA ARG A 451 -11.71 0.54 -27.93
C ARG A 451 -12.83 1.46 -27.46
N THR A 452 -13.40 1.19 -26.29
CA THR A 452 -14.60 1.91 -25.81
C THR A 452 -14.32 2.66 -24.53
N GLU A 453 -15.02 3.78 -24.39
CA GLU A 453 -14.88 4.69 -23.28
C GLU A 453 -16.28 5.01 -22.71
N ILE A 454 -16.38 5.22 -21.41
CA ILE A 454 -17.60 5.71 -20.77
C ILE A 454 -17.32 6.99 -19.99
N PHE A 455 -18.14 8.02 -20.20
CA PHE A 455 -18.13 9.26 -19.42
C PHE A 455 -19.29 9.25 -18.44
N ILE A 456 -18.97 9.25 -17.15
CA ILE A 456 -19.90 9.40 -16.05
C ILE A 456 -19.99 10.88 -15.73
N VAL A 457 -21.14 11.49 -16.04
CA VAL A 457 -21.28 12.96 -16.13
C VAL A 457 -22.15 13.51 -15.01
N GLU A 458 -21.77 14.66 -14.44
CA GLU A 458 -22.59 15.37 -13.47
C GLU A 458 -23.86 15.97 -14.11
N GLY A 459 -25.02 15.36 -13.82
CA GLY A 459 -26.32 15.92 -14.19
C GLY A 459 -26.77 15.66 -15.63
N ASP A 460 -28.08 15.78 -15.85
CA ASP A 460 -28.70 15.58 -17.16
C ASP A 460 -28.35 16.70 -18.17
N SER A 461 -27.99 17.90 -17.69
CA SER A 461 -27.61 19.05 -18.54
C SER A 461 -26.29 18.78 -19.26
N ALA A 462 -25.21 18.53 -18.51
CA ALA A 462 -23.91 18.17 -19.07
C ALA A 462 -23.97 16.83 -19.81
N GLY A 463 -24.78 15.88 -19.31
CA GLY A 463 -25.06 14.62 -20.02
C GLY A 463 -25.68 14.82 -21.41
N GLY A 464 -26.54 15.82 -21.58
CA GLY A 464 -27.12 16.21 -22.86
C GLY A 464 -26.07 16.73 -23.85
N SER A 465 -25.27 17.71 -23.43
CA SER A 465 -24.17 18.26 -24.25
C SER A 465 -23.14 17.19 -24.62
N ALA A 466 -22.74 16.35 -23.67
CA ALA A 466 -21.80 15.25 -23.90
C ALA A 466 -22.37 14.22 -24.88
N LYS A 467 -23.66 13.87 -24.76
CA LYS A 467 -24.31 12.95 -25.70
C LYS A 467 -24.34 13.49 -27.12
N MET A 468 -24.50 14.79 -27.30
CA MET A 468 -24.51 15.44 -28.62
C MET A 468 -23.10 15.59 -29.21
N GLY A 469 -22.09 15.86 -28.38
CA GLY A 469 -20.71 16.13 -28.82
C GLY A 469 -19.82 14.90 -28.98
N ARG A 470 -20.17 13.78 -28.35
CA ARG A 470 -19.34 12.55 -28.36
C ARG A 470 -19.15 11.94 -29.74
N ASP A 471 -18.09 11.14 -29.87
CA ASP A 471 -18.06 10.09 -30.89
C ASP A 471 -18.88 8.88 -30.43
N SER A 472 -20.10 8.78 -30.94
CA SER A 472 -21.02 7.68 -30.64
C SER A 472 -20.54 6.30 -31.11
N ALA A 473 -19.48 6.22 -31.93
CA ALA A 473 -18.85 4.94 -32.25
C ALA A 473 -18.21 4.31 -31.01
N ILE A 474 -17.46 5.10 -30.23
CA ILE A 474 -16.59 4.58 -29.15
C ILE A 474 -16.93 5.10 -27.75
N GLN A 475 -17.67 6.20 -27.60
CA GLN A 475 -17.94 6.83 -26.30
C GLN A 475 -19.38 6.63 -25.83
N ALA A 476 -19.55 6.08 -24.63
CA ALA A 476 -20.80 5.97 -23.89
C ALA A 476 -20.93 7.12 -22.87
N ILE A 477 -22.16 7.58 -22.59
CA ILE A 477 -22.43 8.66 -21.63
C ILE A 477 -23.43 8.19 -20.58
N LEU A 478 -23.07 8.29 -19.31
CA LEU A 478 -23.93 7.99 -18.17
C LEU A 478 -24.13 9.24 -17.30
N PRO A 479 -25.27 9.95 -17.43
CA PRO A 479 -25.59 11.08 -16.56
C PRO A 479 -25.96 10.60 -15.14
N LEU A 480 -25.31 11.18 -14.13
CA LEU A 480 -25.65 11.03 -12.72
C LEU A 480 -26.73 12.03 -12.31
N TRP A 481 -27.46 11.73 -11.23
CA TRP A 481 -28.44 12.67 -10.67
C TRP A 481 -28.28 12.82 -9.15
N GLY A 482 -28.14 14.07 -8.74
CA GLY A 482 -27.89 14.45 -7.35
C GLY A 482 -26.55 13.92 -6.81
N LYS A 483 -26.31 14.12 -5.51
CA LYS A 483 -25.08 13.67 -4.87
C LYS A 483 -25.05 12.16 -4.69
N MET A 484 -23.90 11.54 -4.96
CA MET A 484 -23.66 10.11 -4.78
C MET A 484 -23.66 9.73 -3.30
N LEU A 485 -24.01 8.47 -3.00
CA LEU A 485 -23.96 7.96 -1.63
C LEU A 485 -22.50 7.88 -1.18
N ASN A 486 -22.18 8.44 -0.01
CA ASN A 486 -20.89 8.19 0.61
C ASN A 486 -20.84 6.74 1.12
N VAL A 487 -20.12 5.90 0.38
CA VAL A 487 -20.05 4.47 0.65
C VAL A 487 -19.19 4.13 1.86
N GLU A 488 -18.32 5.04 2.31
CA GLU A 488 -17.49 4.87 3.51
C GLU A 488 -18.36 4.82 4.78
N LYS A 489 -19.48 5.56 4.77
CA LYS A 489 -20.42 5.67 5.89
C LYS A 489 -21.64 4.76 5.75
N ALA A 490 -21.73 4.04 4.62
CA ALA A 490 -22.93 3.29 4.28
C ALA A 490 -22.69 1.80 4.43
N ARG A 491 -23.71 1.12 4.96
CA ARG A 491 -23.77 -0.34 5.00
C ARG A 491 -23.93 -0.92 3.60
N ALA A 492 -23.42 -2.13 3.41
CA ALA A 492 -23.49 -2.84 2.14
C ALA A 492 -24.93 -2.89 1.56
N ASP A 493 -25.95 -3.22 2.34
CA ASP A 493 -27.35 -3.29 1.87
C ASP A 493 -27.85 -1.97 1.25
N LYS A 494 -27.49 -0.84 1.85
CA LYS A 494 -27.82 0.48 1.30
C LYS A 494 -27.08 0.77 0.00
N ILE A 495 -25.88 0.23 -0.18
CA ILE A 495 -25.06 0.40 -1.38
C ILE A 495 -25.62 -0.45 -2.53
N TYR A 496 -25.88 -1.74 -2.29
CA TYR A 496 -26.47 -2.65 -3.28
C TYR A 496 -27.92 -2.26 -3.65
N GLY A 497 -28.64 -1.63 -2.73
CA GLY A 497 -29.99 -1.10 -2.97
C GLY A 497 -30.02 0.34 -3.51
N ASN A 498 -28.87 0.98 -3.73
CA ASN A 498 -28.81 2.40 -4.08
C ASN A 498 -29.17 2.62 -5.55
N ASP A 499 -30.21 3.43 -5.79
CA ASP A 499 -30.71 3.77 -7.12
C ASP A 499 -29.73 4.60 -7.97
N LYS A 500 -28.75 5.27 -7.36
CA LYS A 500 -27.74 6.09 -8.05
C LYS A 500 -26.46 5.32 -8.38
N LEU A 501 -26.03 4.39 -7.52
CA LEU A 501 -24.84 3.57 -7.76
C LEU A 501 -25.12 2.42 -8.73
N MET A 502 -26.29 1.78 -8.63
CA MET A 502 -26.63 0.63 -9.48
C MET A 502 -26.56 0.91 -10.99
N PRO A 503 -26.96 2.07 -11.52
CA PRO A 503 -26.71 2.45 -12.91
C PRO A 503 -25.25 2.36 -13.34
N VAL A 504 -24.31 2.78 -12.48
CA VAL A 504 -22.86 2.71 -12.77
C VAL A 504 -22.42 1.25 -12.84
N VAL A 505 -22.84 0.43 -11.86
CA VAL A 505 -22.53 -1.00 -11.81
C VAL A 505 -23.05 -1.73 -13.05
N LEU A 506 -24.30 -1.47 -13.42
CA LEU A 506 -24.94 -2.08 -14.58
C LEU A 506 -24.31 -1.61 -15.91
N ALA A 507 -23.90 -0.35 -15.99
CA ALA A 507 -23.19 0.16 -17.16
C ALA A 507 -21.83 -0.52 -17.33
N LEU A 508 -21.01 -0.59 -16.29
CA LEU A 508 -19.66 -1.18 -16.37
C LEU A 508 -19.68 -2.70 -16.58
N GLY A 509 -20.70 -3.39 -16.07
CA GLY A 509 -20.93 -4.83 -16.33
C GLY A 509 -20.05 -5.80 -15.54
N CYS A 510 -19.11 -5.29 -14.75
CA CYS A 510 -18.17 -6.07 -13.95
C CYS A 510 -18.68 -6.48 -12.56
N GLY A 511 -19.89 -6.08 -12.14
CA GLY A 511 -20.37 -6.35 -10.77
C GLY A 511 -19.74 -5.41 -9.73
N ILE A 512 -19.93 -5.68 -8.43
CA ILE A 512 -19.36 -4.90 -7.32
C ILE A 512 -19.01 -5.79 -6.12
N GLY A 513 -17.99 -5.38 -5.35
CA GLY A 513 -17.55 -6.08 -4.16
C GLY A 513 -17.12 -7.51 -4.46
N ASP A 514 -17.65 -8.48 -3.73
CA ASP A 514 -17.26 -9.91 -3.88
C ASP A 514 -17.64 -10.53 -5.24
N GLU A 515 -18.59 -9.95 -5.97
CA GLU A 515 -19.00 -10.41 -7.31
C GLU A 515 -18.26 -9.67 -8.44
N PHE A 516 -17.30 -8.81 -8.08
CA PHE A 516 -16.54 -8.02 -9.04
C PHE A 516 -15.64 -8.91 -9.91
N ASP A 517 -15.76 -8.78 -11.22
CA ASP A 517 -15.01 -9.50 -12.23
C ASP A 517 -14.59 -8.51 -13.33
N ILE A 518 -13.30 -8.13 -13.30
CA ILE A 518 -12.71 -7.17 -14.22
C ILE A 518 -12.79 -7.63 -15.69
N SER A 519 -12.78 -8.95 -15.95
CA SER A 519 -12.83 -9.50 -17.31
C SER A 519 -14.15 -9.21 -18.02
N LYS A 520 -15.20 -8.86 -17.27
CA LYS A 520 -16.50 -8.46 -17.78
C LYS A 520 -16.65 -6.95 -17.98
N LEU A 521 -15.59 -6.17 -17.75
CA LEU A 521 -15.60 -4.74 -17.95
C LEU A 521 -15.97 -4.41 -19.41
N ARG A 522 -16.95 -3.54 -19.56
CA ARG A 522 -17.49 -3.18 -20.88
C ARG A 522 -16.77 -2.03 -21.56
N TYR A 523 -16.06 -1.19 -20.80
CA TYR A 523 -15.38 0.00 -21.27
C TYR A 523 -13.98 0.05 -20.68
N ASP A 524 -12.95 0.03 -21.53
CA ASP A 524 -11.56 0.07 -21.09
C ASP A 524 -11.19 1.37 -20.37
N LYS A 525 -11.86 2.48 -20.73
CA LYS A 525 -11.64 3.77 -20.07
C LYS A 525 -12.92 4.29 -19.43
N VAL A 526 -12.85 4.52 -18.13
CA VAL A 526 -13.94 5.04 -17.29
C VAL A 526 -13.59 6.45 -16.85
N PHE A 527 -14.21 7.45 -17.48
CA PHE A 527 -14.02 8.86 -17.19
C PHE A 527 -15.05 9.37 -16.19
N ILE A 528 -14.60 10.01 -15.12
CA ILE A 528 -15.41 10.88 -14.27
C ILE A 528 -15.33 12.29 -14.87
N MET A 529 -16.45 12.83 -15.30
CA MET A 529 -16.56 14.17 -15.89
C MET A 529 -17.52 15.02 -15.05
N ALA A 530 -16.97 15.80 -14.13
CA ALA A 530 -17.71 16.64 -13.19
C ALA A 530 -17.35 18.12 -13.41
N ASP A 531 -18.18 19.03 -12.90
CA ASP A 531 -17.95 20.46 -13.04
C ASP A 531 -16.69 20.89 -12.28
N ALA A 532 -15.99 21.91 -12.79
CA ALA A 532 -14.77 22.45 -12.19
C ALA A 532 -15.07 23.40 -11.02
N ASP A 533 -15.93 22.94 -10.11
CA ASP A 533 -16.36 23.64 -8.90
C ASP A 533 -16.25 22.75 -7.65
N VAL A 534 -16.77 23.27 -6.53
CA VAL A 534 -16.73 22.56 -5.24
C VAL A 534 -17.64 21.33 -5.20
N ASP A 535 -18.76 21.34 -5.94
CA ASP A 535 -19.71 20.23 -5.97
C ASP A 535 -19.21 19.12 -6.88
N GLY A 536 -18.61 19.44 -8.03
CA GLY A 536 -17.97 18.48 -8.92
C GLY A 536 -16.74 17.81 -8.29
N SER A 537 -15.93 18.58 -7.55
CA SER A 537 -14.82 18.02 -6.75
C SER A 537 -15.32 17.01 -5.70
N HIS A 538 -16.46 17.29 -5.08
CA HIS A 538 -17.08 16.40 -4.11
C HIS A 538 -17.65 15.14 -4.76
N ILE A 539 -18.29 15.24 -5.93
CA ILE A 539 -18.77 14.07 -6.70
C ILE A 539 -17.60 13.20 -7.13
N CYS A 540 -16.52 13.80 -7.61
CA CYS A 540 -15.30 13.09 -7.96
C CYS A 540 -14.78 12.28 -6.76
N THR A 541 -14.67 12.92 -5.59
CA THR A 541 -14.25 12.26 -4.35
C THR A 541 -15.15 11.08 -3.97
N LEU A 542 -16.47 11.23 -4.06
CA LEU A 542 -17.44 10.16 -3.78
C LEU A 542 -17.30 8.98 -4.75
N MET A 543 -17.11 9.25 -6.04
CA MET A 543 -16.91 8.24 -7.08
C MET A 543 -15.58 7.49 -6.90
N LEU A 544 -14.50 8.22 -6.62
CA LEU A 544 -13.19 7.61 -6.33
C LEU A 544 -13.25 6.73 -5.08
N THR A 545 -13.95 7.18 -4.03
CA THR A 545 -14.18 6.36 -2.82
C THR A 545 -14.93 5.08 -3.18
N PHE A 546 -15.97 5.17 -4.02
CA PHE A 546 -16.73 4.01 -4.48
C PHE A 546 -15.88 3.02 -5.27
N PHE A 547 -15.11 3.49 -6.26
CA PHE A 547 -14.22 2.63 -7.03
C PHE A 547 -13.13 2.01 -6.15
N PHE A 548 -12.50 2.78 -5.26
CA PHE A 548 -11.47 2.27 -4.36
C PHE A 548 -11.98 1.19 -3.38
N ARG A 549 -13.22 1.33 -2.89
CA ARG A 549 -13.82 0.42 -1.92
C ARG A 549 -14.47 -0.82 -2.53
N TYR A 550 -15.12 -0.69 -3.69
CA TYR A 550 -15.98 -1.74 -4.26
C TYR A 550 -15.56 -2.25 -5.65
N MET A 551 -14.63 -1.55 -6.32
CA MET A 551 -14.17 -1.90 -7.67
C MET A 551 -12.66 -1.62 -7.81
N ARG A 552 -11.88 -1.87 -6.75
CA ARG A 552 -10.45 -1.49 -6.67
C ARG A 552 -9.62 -1.90 -7.89
N PRO A 553 -9.79 -3.11 -8.47
CA PRO A 553 -9.00 -3.50 -9.63
C PRO A 553 -9.19 -2.59 -10.86
N LEU A 554 -10.28 -1.81 -10.96
CA LEU A 554 -10.40 -0.79 -12.01
C LEU A 554 -9.30 0.27 -11.93
N ILE A 555 -8.94 0.68 -10.71
CA ILE A 555 -7.92 1.71 -10.48
C ILE A 555 -6.53 1.08 -10.62
N GLU A 556 -6.32 -0.10 -10.03
CA GLU A 556 -5.02 -0.80 -10.07
C GLU A 556 -4.60 -1.17 -11.49
N GLN A 557 -5.56 -1.51 -12.37
CA GLN A 557 -5.30 -1.81 -13.78
C GLN A 557 -5.36 -0.56 -14.67
N GLY A 558 -5.56 0.63 -14.10
CA GLY A 558 -5.42 1.91 -14.80
C GLY A 558 -6.61 2.30 -15.68
N HIS A 559 -7.81 1.78 -15.44
CA HIS A 559 -9.01 2.06 -16.24
C HIS A 559 -9.77 3.34 -15.82
N VAL A 560 -9.45 3.93 -14.67
CA VAL A 560 -10.18 5.10 -14.13
C VAL A 560 -9.46 6.40 -14.42
N TYR A 561 -10.19 7.36 -14.97
CA TYR A 561 -9.69 8.67 -15.36
C TYR A 561 -10.61 9.79 -14.87
N VAL A 562 -10.05 10.97 -14.61
CA VAL A 562 -10.81 12.21 -14.37
C VAL A 562 -10.57 13.13 -15.55
N ALA A 563 -11.65 13.56 -16.20
CA ALA A 563 -11.58 14.51 -17.30
C ALA A 563 -11.42 15.94 -16.75
N GLN A 564 -10.52 16.74 -17.34
CA GLN A 564 -10.30 18.13 -16.94
C GLN A 564 -10.84 19.09 -18.00
N PRO A 565 -12.03 19.67 -17.82
CA PRO A 565 -12.53 20.72 -18.70
C PRO A 565 -11.77 22.05 -18.48
N PRO A 566 -11.70 22.93 -19.49
CA PRO A 566 -11.05 24.22 -19.35
C PRO A 566 -11.83 25.16 -18.43
N LEU A 567 -11.11 25.94 -17.62
CA LEU A 567 -11.70 26.96 -16.74
C LEU A 567 -12.02 28.24 -17.50
N PHE A 568 -11.24 28.58 -18.52
CA PHE A 568 -11.33 29.85 -19.23
C PHE A 568 -11.34 29.67 -20.75
N LYS A 569 -12.13 30.51 -21.42
CA LYS A 569 -12.11 30.73 -22.86
C LYS A 569 -11.56 32.13 -23.13
N VAL A 570 -10.45 32.23 -23.83
CA VAL A 570 -9.82 33.48 -24.26
C VAL A 570 -10.07 33.66 -25.76
N GLN A 571 -10.81 34.72 -26.13
CA GLN A 571 -11.24 34.94 -27.51
C GLN A 571 -10.83 36.33 -28.02
N LYS A 572 -10.17 36.38 -29.20
CA LYS A 572 -9.86 37.62 -29.92
C LYS A 572 -10.20 37.45 -31.40
N GLY A 573 -11.25 38.14 -31.86
CA GLY A 573 -11.80 37.93 -33.19
C GLY A 573 -12.27 36.48 -33.38
N ASN A 574 -11.71 35.80 -34.37
CA ASN A 574 -12.01 34.39 -34.68
C ASN A 574 -11.09 33.40 -33.95
N THR A 575 -10.03 33.86 -33.28
CA THR A 575 -9.11 32.99 -32.56
C THR A 575 -9.63 32.73 -31.15
N ILE A 576 -9.82 31.46 -30.82
CA ILE A 576 -10.24 30.97 -29.50
C ILE A 576 -9.11 30.11 -28.95
N LYS A 577 -8.70 30.36 -27.70
CA LYS A 577 -7.82 29.51 -26.91
C LYS A 577 -8.48 29.19 -25.57
N TYR A 578 -8.14 28.04 -24.99
CA TYR A 578 -8.65 27.59 -23.70
C TYR A 578 -7.52 27.51 -22.68
N ALA A 579 -7.82 27.85 -21.42
CA ALA A 579 -6.89 27.72 -20.30
C ALA A 579 -7.52 26.88 -19.18
N TYR A 580 -6.71 26.05 -18.54
CA TYR A 580 -7.11 25.09 -17.50
C TYR A 580 -6.79 25.57 -16.08
N ASN A 581 -5.99 26.63 -15.95
CA ASN A 581 -5.66 27.26 -14.66
C ASN A 581 -5.45 28.78 -14.84
N ASP A 582 -5.37 29.50 -13.72
CA ASP A 582 -5.20 30.96 -13.71
C ASP A 582 -3.86 31.40 -14.33
N ALA A 583 -2.80 30.60 -14.17
CA ALA A 583 -1.49 30.91 -14.73
C ALA A 583 -1.51 30.85 -16.27
N GLU A 584 -2.09 29.80 -16.84
CA GLU A 584 -2.33 29.69 -18.29
C GLU A 584 -3.21 30.82 -18.81
N MET A 585 -4.27 31.19 -18.07
CA MET A 585 -5.15 32.30 -18.45
C MET A 585 -4.37 33.63 -18.50
N ALA A 586 -3.48 33.86 -17.53
CA ALA A 586 -2.63 35.05 -17.50
C ALA A 586 -1.67 35.09 -18.70
N ILE A 587 -1.02 33.97 -19.02
CA ILE A 587 -0.13 33.85 -20.19
C ILE A 587 -0.90 34.09 -21.49
N LEU A 588 -2.05 33.43 -21.69
CA LEU A 588 -2.88 33.60 -22.88
C LEU A 588 -3.41 35.03 -23.03
N SER A 589 -3.71 35.69 -21.92
CA SER A 589 -4.14 37.09 -21.91
C SER A 589 -3.01 38.06 -22.28
N GLN A 590 -1.76 37.74 -21.93
CA GLN A 590 -0.58 38.49 -22.38
C GLN A 590 -0.29 38.27 -23.87
N GLU A 591 -0.41 37.02 -24.34
CA GLU A 591 -0.24 36.67 -25.76
C GLU A 591 -1.33 37.28 -26.65
N MET A 592 -2.53 37.47 -26.11
CA MET A 592 -3.69 38.02 -26.82
C MET A 592 -4.20 39.31 -26.16
N PRO A 593 -3.46 40.43 -26.22
CA PRO A 593 -3.88 41.68 -25.57
C PRO A 593 -5.25 42.15 -26.10
N GLY A 594 -6.19 42.44 -25.20
CA GLY A 594 -7.56 42.84 -25.53
C GLY A 594 -8.52 41.69 -25.90
N ALA A 595 -8.13 40.43 -25.66
CA ALA A 595 -9.05 39.29 -25.78
C ALA A 595 -10.15 39.32 -24.71
N LYS A 596 -11.33 38.85 -25.08
CA LYS A 596 -12.44 38.61 -24.14
C LYS A 596 -12.20 37.29 -23.42
N VAL A 597 -12.12 37.33 -22.10
CA VAL A 597 -11.99 36.15 -21.24
C VAL A 597 -13.35 35.81 -20.66
N ASN A 598 -13.85 34.61 -20.93
CA ASN A 598 -15.04 34.05 -20.28
C ASN A 598 -14.60 32.90 -19.38
N ARG A 599 -15.12 32.85 -18.15
CA ARG A 599 -14.90 31.73 -17.24
C ARG A 599 -16.09 30.77 -17.34
N TYR A 600 -15.83 29.49 -17.54
CA TYR A 600 -16.86 28.45 -17.46
C TYR A 600 -17.13 28.13 -15.99
N LYS A 601 -18.41 28.04 -15.62
CA LYS A 601 -18.81 27.62 -14.26
C LYS A 601 -19.24 26.17 -14.18
N GLY A 602 -19.66 25.59 -15.30
CA GLY A 602 -20.02 24.18 -15.39
C GLY A 602 -20.02 23.69 -16.83
N LEU A 603 -19.94 22.38 -17.01
CA LEU A 603 -19.89 21.68 -18.29
C LEU A 603 -21.14 21.97 -19.15
N GLY A 604 -22.28 22.24 -18.51
CA GLY A 604 -23.54 22.59 -19.19
C GLY A 604 -23.51 23.96 -19.91
N GLU A 605 -22.54 24.82 -19.62
CA GLU A 605 -22.35 26.11 -20.33
C GLU A 605 -21.56 25.96 -21.64
N MET A 606 -20.97 24.79 -21.87
CA MET A 606 -20.22 24.48 -23.08
C MET A 606 -21.16 23.89 -24.14
N ASN A 607 -21.06 24.42 -25.35
CA ASN A 607 -21.76 23.81 -26.49
C ASN A 607 -21.11 22.45 -26.83
N PRO A 608 -21.85 21.51 -27.45
CA PRO A 608 -21.33 20.16 -27.75
C PRO A 608 -19.99 20.12 -28.48
N GLU A 609 -19.78 21.01 -29.45
CA GLU A 609 -18.52 21.12 -30.21
C GLU A 609 -17.35 21.54 -29.31
N GLN A 610 -17.57 22.48 -28.38
CA GLN A 610 -16.53 22.93 -27.44
C GLN A 610 -16.17 21.82 -26.47
N LEU A 611 -17.15 21.09 -25.97
CA LEU A 611 -16.94 19.98 -25.05
C LEU A 611 -16.16 18.83 -25.74
N TRP A 612 -16.49 18.54 -27.00
CA TRP A 612 -15.71 17.62 -27.83
C TRP A 612 -14.26 18.07 -27.99
N GLU A 613 -14.04 19.29 -28.48
CA GLU A 613 -12.71 19.82 -28.80
C GLU A 613 -11.78 19.99 -27.58
N THR A 614 -12.31 20.04 -26.36
CA THR A 614 -11.49 20.36 -25.18
C THR A 614 -11.39 19.20 -24.20
N THR A 615 -12.43 18.39 -24.05
CA THR A 615 -12.52 17.43 -22.93
C THR A 615 -12.74 15.99 -23.40
N MET A 616 -13.42 15.77 -24.53
CA MET A 616 -13.81 14.41 -24.95
C MET A 616 -12.98 13.83 -26.09
N ASN A 617 -12.42 14.67 -26.98
CA ASN A 617 -11.66 14.21 -28.13
C ASN A 617 -10.32 13.57 -27.70
N PRO A 618 -10.07 12.29 -28.05
CA PRO A 618 -8.84 11.59 -27.69
C PRO A 618 -7.54 12.28 -28.11
N ASP A 619 -7.56 13.08 -29.18
CA ASP A 619 -6.36 13.69 -29.75
C ASP A 619 -5.86 14.92 -28.98
N ASN A 620 -6.72 15.56 -28.18
CA ASN A 620 -6.39 16.86 -27.57
C ASN A 620 -6.92 17.08 -26.14
N ARG A 621 -7.63 16.11 -25.56
CA ARG A 621 -8.15 16.19 -24.19
C ARG A 621 -7.05 16.18 -23.13
N VAL A 622 -7.32 16.86 -22.01
CA VAL A 622 -6.53 16.79 -20.79
C VAL A 622 -7.22 15.88 -19.79
N ILE A 623 -6.51 14.86 -19.32
CA ILE A 623 -7.05 13.82 -18.42
C ILE A 623 -6.04 13.50 -17.32
N VAL A 624 -6.55 13.07 -16.18
CA VAL A 624 -5.75 12.53 -15.07
C VAL A 624 -6.09 11.05 -14.94
N GLN A 625 -5.11 10.18 -15.17
CA GLN A 625 -5.26 8.77 -14.84
C GLN A 625 -5.11 8.58 -13.34
N ILE A 626 -6.04 7.87 -12.73
CA ILE A 626 -6.01 7.60 -11.29
C ILE A 626 -5.22 6.33 -11.04
N THR A 627 -4.21 6.42 -10.18
CA THR A 627 -3.35 5.31 -9.78
C THR A 627 -3.36 5.18 -8.25
N ILE A 628 -2.99 3.99 -7.76
CA ILE A 628 -2.79 3.75 -6.31
C ILE A 628 -1.30 3.48 -6.12
N GLU A 629 -0.58 4.47 -5.59
CA GLU A 629 0.85 4.33 -5.26
C GLU A 629 1.04 3.56 -3.95
N ASP A 630 0.26 3.91 -2.92
CA ASP A 630 0.23 3.25 -1.62
C ASP A 630 -1.24 3.05 -1.20
N ALA A 631 -1.67 1.80 -1.25
CA ALA A 631 -3.04 1.41 -0.93
C ALA A 631 -3.42 1.68 0.54
N GLU A 632 -2.45 1.67 1.46
CA GLU A 632 -2.70 1.95 2.87
C GLU A 632 -2.82 3.45 3.13
N LYS A 633 -1.96 4.28 2.51
CA LYS A 633 -2.10 5.74 2.58
C LYS A 633 -3.42 6.19 1.95
N ALA A 634 -3.79 5.60 0.81
CA ALA A 634 -5.07 5.87 0.18
C ALA A 634 -6.25 5.45 1.08
N ASP A 635 -6.19 4.27 1.69
CA ASP A 635 -7.18 3.79 2.67
C ASP A 635 -7.33 4.75 3.86
N GLU A 636 -6.20 5.18 4.43
CA GLU A 636 -6.17 6.13 5.55
C GLU A 636 -6.80 7.47 5.14
N ALA A 637 -6.44 8.01 3.98
CA ALA A 637 -6.98 9.26 3.46
C ALA A 637 -8.50 9.18 3.25
N PHE A 638 -9.02 8.11 2.63
CA PHE A 638 -10.46 7.91 2.48
C PHE A 638 -11.15 7.75 3.84
N THR A 639 -10.56 7.03 4.78
CA THR A 639 -11.11 6.86 6.13
C THR A 639 -11.22 8.20 6.87
N ILE A 640 -10.19 9.06 6.78
CA ILE A 640 -10.18 10.38 7.41
C ILE A 640 -11.19 11.33 6.74
N LEU A 641 -11.15 11.42 5.40
CA LEU A 641 -11.93 12.39 4.64
C LEU A 641 -13.40 11.99 4.50
N MET A 642 -13.68 10.70 4.34
CA MET A 642 -15.01 10.18 4.02
C MET A 642 -15.67 9.45 5.19
N GLY A 643 -14.92 9.01 6.20
CA GLY A 643 -15.43 8.28 7.37
C GLY A 643 -16.22 9.10 8.38
N ASP A 644 -16.76 8.45 9.41
CA ASP A 644 -17.77 9.05 10.30
C ASP A 644 -17.25 10.13 11.25
N GLN A 645 -15.95 10.14 11.51
CA GLN A 645 -15.31 11.01 12.50
C GLN A 645 -15.09 12.43 11.95
N VAL A 646 -15.61 13.44 12.66
CA VAL A 646 -15.54 14.86 12.25
C VAL A 646 -14.18 15.49 12.61
N GLU A 647 -13.68 15.22 13.80
CA GLU A 647 -12.45 15.81 14.33
C GLU A 647 -11.17 15.51 13.52
N PRO A 648 -10.86 14.26 13.09
CA PRO A 648 -9.70 13.99 12.22
C PRO A 648 -9.80 14.73 10.89
N ARG A 649 -10.98 14.74 10.28
CA ARG A 649 -11.24 15.47 9.05
C ARG A 649 -10.97 16.96 9.21
N ARG A 650 -11.42 17.55 10.33
CA ARG A 650 -11.20 18.96 10.63
C ARG A 650 -9.71 19.30 10.70
N ARG A 651 -8.93 18.55 11.48
CA ARG A 651 -7.48 18.76 11.58
C ARG A 651 -6.79 18.59 10.24
N PHE A 652 -7.16 17.56 9.48
CA PHE A 652 -6.62 17.36 8.14
C PHE A 652 -6.86 18.60 7.25
N ILE A 653 -8.06 19.18 7.30
CA ILE A 653 -8.37 20.42 6.59
C ILE A 653 -7.53 21.58 7.13
N GLU A 654 -7.42 21.76 8.45
CA GLU A 654 -6.64 22.85 9.05
C GLU A 654 -5.15 22.78 8.72
N THR A 655 -4.56 21.58 8.68
CA THR A 655 -3.14 21.37 8.35
C THR A 655 -2.84 21.57 6.86
N ASN A 656 -3.79 21.24 5.98
CA ASN A 656 -3.56 21.23 4.52
C ASN A 656 -4.21 22.42 3.79
N ALA A 657 -5.12 23.16 4.42
CA ALA A 657 -5.75 24.31 3.80
C ALA A 657 -4.78 25.50 3.77
N GLN A 658 -4.52 26.01 2.57
CA GLN A 658 -4.03 27.38 2.44
C GLN A 658 -5.21 28.32 2.67
N TYR A 659 -5.22 29.02 3.81
CA TYR A 659 -6.23 30.04 4.09
C TYR A 659 -6.14 31.14 3.02
N ALA A 660 -7.19 31.27 2.21
CA ALA A 660 -7.34 32.43 1.36
C ALA A 660 -7.48 33.67 2.25
N LYS A 661 -6.59 34.65 2.10
CA LYS A 661 -6.87 36.01 2.57
C LYS A 661 -8.02 36.53 1.71
N LEU A 662 -9.23 36.51 2.27
CA LEU A 662 -10.33 37.27 1.73
C LEU A 662 -9.96 38.75 1.91
N ASP A 663 -9.62 39.42 0.81
CA ASP A 663 -9.66 40.89 0.78
C ASP A 663 -11.12 41.29 1.03
N VAL A 664 -11.39 41.79 2.23
CA VAL A 664 -12.67 42.42 2.61
C VAL A 664 -12.66 43.87 2.15
#